data_AF-A0A522U381-F1
#
_entry.id   AF-A0A522U381-F1
#
_cell.length_a   1.000
_cell.length_b   1.000
_cell.length_c   1.000
_cell.angle_alpha   90.00
_cell.angle_beta   90.00
_cell.angle_gamma   90.00
#
_symmetry.space_group_name_H-M   'P 1'
#
loop_
_entity.id
_entity.type
_entity.pdbx_description
1 polymer ?
#
loop_
_entity_poly.entity_id
_entity_poly.type
_entity_poly.pdbx_seq_one_letter_code
_entity_poly.pdbx_strand_id
1 'polypeptide(L)'
;MILIKKDDELDIAIRKSHSYAFSTPHSGLHLIEIVAKANSWWQNLKSFKSFLNDDDLVVKIDETEFPKLSGRKGLFNGEAAWNGDNLKGNLKTGIFLVSLASGAHVINFFADQKPVLKGVRIYKIEQGEPYVPEKNNPPQDGDRRQWMTIALIDLSLKSLFISAVVGAHQRDDSDIKLIVDGKIIQNEQKNSHKNWFWCGNLSKGEPRELNKELNLPKGLHYVELWADKTPKLLELRINVDKDDSRIKAKIIWQTAALRREPNQKADTVAEISEGKQVIILEKAVLGKRPANVNGVLLSSDRWHKVEYENNVGYIYSEAVEIEGEDPKTIEKFILSKAEEVGADGCLMAAIAKRESHFFPYAVSGADAKGLFQMVKTSLTDVNDIFDKKIDNLFNIAQSTEAAILYFTIIRERYKNKNDFLRRCLAAWNWGKGNVDPGNSFLMKKLPGETRIFINEVLKNYNDCKSRSVLKGKINLLFLLMSGFFISAILLSFAIFFAFDDKNYKEPPSYYGDNFVLAEHEIDVDGDGTKEKLVVIRDKLNSTFGMTRNILVRSNGRLRELSKEEGNFLWWKVGDFNDNGKVDIAIHYGYTGSGEFGKFYLQEWNGKDFTTVFIREDVDNKVNFVDLNHDGMEEIIYTYRLSKWKPDRYDIYQWNAFSSKLILYK
;
A
#
# COMPACT_ATOMS: atom_id res chain seq x y z
N MET A 1 -23.59 7.59 19.37
CA MET A 1 -22.53 8.60 19.15
C MET A 1 -22.63 9.68 20.21
N ILE A 2 -21.52 10.09 20.81
CA ILE A 2 -21.45 11.16 21.82
C ILE A 2 -20.62 12.30 21.23
N LEU A 3 -21.20 13.49 21.10
CA LEU A 3 -20.48 14.67 20.61
C LEU A 3 -19.46 15.15 21.64
N ILE A 4 -18.20 15.31 21.22
CA ILE A 4 -17.09 15.81 22.03
C ILE A 4 -16.84 17.30 21.76
N LYS A 5 -16.74 17.68 20.49
CA LYS A 5 -16.48 19.07 20.07
C LYS A 5 -17.04 19.32 18.67
N LYS A 6 -17.53 20.53 18.42
CA LYS A 6 -18.13 20.92 17.15
C LYS A 6 -17.89 22.39 16.86
N ASP A 7 -17.36 22.69 15.67
CA ASP A 7 -17.24 24.03 15.09
C ASP A 7 -17.71 23.99 13.63
N ASP A 8 -18.90 24.53 13.36
CA ASP A 8 -19.62 24.36 12.08
C ASP A 8 -19.44 25.50 11.07
N GLU A 9 -18.99 26.66 11.54
CA GLU A 9 -18.95 27.90 10.76
C GLU A 9 -17.51 28.43 10.62
N LEU A 10 -16.55 27.52 10.48
CA LEU A 10 -15.17 27.93 10.22
C LEU A 10 -15.09 28.55 8.81
N ASP A 11 -14.24 29.56 8.65
CA ASP A 11 -13.87 30.11 7.35
C ASP A 11 -12.37 30.45 7.35
N ILE A 12 -11.56 29.44 7.68
CA ILE A 12 -10.13 29.62 7.92
C ILE A 12 -9.37 29.27 6.65
N ALA A 13 -8.81 30.28 5.97
CA ALA A 13 -7.87 30.08 4.87
C ALA A 13 -6.50 29.65 5.42
N ILE A 14 -6.08 28.43 5.12
CA ILE A 14 -4.83 27.84 5.62
C ILE A 14 -3.74 28.08 4.58
N ARG A 15 -2.67 28.80 4.95
CA ARG A 15 -1.58 29.18 4.03
C ARG A 15 -0.35 28.26 4.07
N LYS A 16 -0.12 27.60 5.20
CA LYS A 16 1.03 26.70 5.41
C LYS A 16 0.65 25.61 6.39
N SER A 17 0.17 26.01 7.57
CA SER A 17 -0.38 25.09 8.55
C SER A 17 -1.37 25.76 9.48
N HIS A 18 -2.22 24.95 10.12
CA HIS A 18 -3.14 25.35 11.18
C HIS A 18 -3.30 24.20 12.15
N SER A 19 -3.38 24.47 13.45
CA SER A 19 -3.55 23.42 14.47
C SER A 19 -4.87 23.64 15.20
N TYR A 20 -5.62 22.56 15.38
CA TYR A 20 -6.91 22.55 16.05
C TYR A 20 -6.84 21.60 17.24
N ALA A 21 -6.79 22.14 18.45
CA ALA A 21 -6.69 21.36 19.67
C ALA A 21 -8.07 20.93 20.20
N PHE A 22 -8.13 19.73 20.77
CA PHE A 22 -9.30 19.20 21.47
C PHE A 22 -8.88 18.26 22.59
N SER A 23 -9.84 17.81 23.39
CA SER A 23 -9.58 16.79 24.42
C SER A 23 -10.73 15.80 24.50
N THR A 24 -10.41 14.55 24.80
CA THR A 24 -11.40 13.48 24.97
C THR A 24 -11.43 13.02 26.43
N PRO A 25 -12.62 12.81 27.02
CA PRO A 25 -12.73 12.40 28.43
C PRO A 25 -12.41 10.91 28.64
N HIS A 26 -12.50 10.10 27.58
CA HIS A 26 -12.35 8.65 27.65
C HIS A 26 -11.65 8.13 26.40
N SER A 27 -10.73 7.19 26.58
CA SER A 27 -10.12 6.47 25.47
C SER A 27 -11.15 5.70 24.64
N GLY A 28 -10.82 5.42 23.38
CA GLY A 28 -11.58 4.54 22.49
C GLY A 28 -11.71 5.10 21.07
N LEU A 29 -12.66 4.53 20.32
CA LEU A 29 -12.93 4.90 18.93
C LEU A 29 -13.61 6.27 18.82
N HIS A 30 -13.07 7.11 17.96
CA HIS A 30 -13.59 8.43 17.67
C HIS A 30 -13.83 8.59 16.16
N LEU A 31 -14.88 9.33 15.83
CA LEU A 31 -15.15 9.83 14.49
C LEU A 31 -14.86 11.32 14.46
N ILE A 32 -13.90 11.72 13.62
CA ILE A 32 -13.58 13.12 13.36
C ILE A 32 -14.08 13.46 11.96
N GLU A 33 -15.09 14.32 11.88
CA GLU A 33 -15.58 14.90 10.64
C GLU A 33 -14.85 16.22 10.39
N ILE A 34 -14.29 16.39 9.19
CA ILE A 34 -13.64 17.62 8.75
C ILE A 34 -14.25 18.01 7.41
N VAL A 35 -14.67 19.27 7.30
CA VAL A 35 -15.19 19.83 6.05
C VAL A 35 -14.26 20.94 5.59
N ALA A 36 -13.79 20.86 4.35
CA ALA A 36 -12.96 21.89 3.73
C ALA A 36 -13.20 21.95 2.23
N LYS A 37 -12.72 23.03 1.60
CA LYS A 37 -12.70 23.21 0.15
C LYS A 37 -11.32 23.63 -0.32
N ALA A 38 -11.00 23.28 -1.57
CA ALA A 38 -9.77 23.64 -2.21
C ALA A 38 -10.04 23.98 -3.69
N ASN A 39 -9.45 25.06 -4.21
CA ASN A 39 -9.66 25.51 -5.58
C ASN A 39 -8.68 24.84 -6.54
N SER A 40 -9.13 24.56 -7.76
CA SER A 40 -8.24 24.06 -8.82
C SER A 40 -7.29 25.15 -9.31
N TRP A 41 -6.23 24.73 -10.02
CA TRP A 41 -5.28 25.70 -10.57
C TRP A 41 -5.94 26.69 -11.54
N TRP A 42 -6.98 26.26 -12.27
CA TRP A 42 -7.78 27.13 -13.16
C TRP A 42 -8.49 28.25 -12.39
N GLN A 43 -8.97 27.96 -11.19
CA GLN A 43 -9.64 28.94 -10.32
C GLN A 43 -8.64 29.87 -9.63
N ASN A 44 -7.38 29.44 -9.51
CA ASN A 44 -6.27 30.22 -8.97
C ASN A 44 -5.58 31.12 -10.01
N LEU A 45 -5.96 31.04 -11.29
CA LEU A 45 -5.35 31.81 -12.37
C LEU A 45 -5.66 33.32 -12.24
N LYS A 46 -4.74 34.06 -11.60
CA LYS A 46 -4.80 35.54 -11.50
C LYS A 46 -3.63 36.25 -12.21
N SER A 47 -2.55 35.53 -12.54
CA SER A 47 -1.44 36.06 -13.35
C SER A 47 -0.57 34.91 -13.91
N PHE A 48 0.26 35.19 -14.91
CA PHE A 48 1.21 34.23 -15.52
C PHE A 48 2.20 33.60 -14.51
N LYS A 49 2.36 34.18 -13.31
CA LYS A 49 3.24 33.65 -12.24
C LYS A 49 2.59 32.59 -11.34
N SER A 50 1.26 32.46 -11.35
CA SER A 50 0.53 31.44 -10.58
C SER A 50 0.13 30.23 -11.44
N PHE A 51 0.81 30.06 -12.57
CA PHE A 51 0.55 29.00 -13.54
C PHE A 51 1.00 27.67 -12.93
N LEU A 52 0.06 26.72 -12.75
CA LEU A 52 0.22 25.30 -12.34
C LEU A 52 0.07 24.93 -10.85
N ASN A 53 -0.42 25.79 -9.95
CA ASN A 53 -0.63 25.39 -8.54
C ASN A 53 -2.11 25.45 -8.14
N ASP A 54 -2.69 24.28 -7.83
CA ASP A 54 -3.96 24.14 -7.13
C ASP A 54 -3.81 24.35 -5.61
N ASP A 55 -4.93 24.58 -4.92
CA ASP A 55 -4.95 24.55 -3.46
C ASP A 55 -5.02 23.09 -3.01
N ASP A 56 -4.20 22.69 -2.04
CA ASP A 56 -4.31 21.36 -1.45
C ASP A 56 -4.29 21.43 0.08
N LEU A 57 -5.12 20.62 0.74
CA LEU A 57 -5.10 20.47 2.20
C LEU A 57 -4.83 19.02 2.60
N VAL A 58 -3.95 18.85 3.56
CA VAL A 58 -3.64 17.58 4.23
C VAL A 58 -3.94 17.72 5.72
N VAL A 59 -4.35 16.62 6.34
CA VAL A 59 -4.55 16.53 7.77
C VAL A 59 -3.65 15.46 8.39
N LYS A 60 -3.23 15.73 9.62
CA LYS A 60 -2.55 14.83 10.54
C LYS A 60 -3.27 14.90 11.88
N ILE A 61 -3.64 13.75 12.46
CA ILE A 61 -4.32 13.69 13.77
C ILE A 61 -3.30 13.14 14.76
N ASP A 62 -2.92 13.96 15.75
CA ASP A 62 -1.74 13.76 16.58
C ASP A 62 -0.50 13.47 15.73
N GLU A 63 0.04 12.26 15.84
CA GLU A 63 1.19 11.80 15.05
C GLU A 63 0.81 11.01 13.79
N THR A 64 -0.49 10.77 13.56
CA THR A 64 -1.00 9.92 12.49
C THR A 64 -1.23 10.69 11.20
N GLU A 65 -0.58 10.23 10.14
CA GLU A 65 -0.74 10.74 8.76
C GLU A 65 -1.63 9.81 7.92
N PHE A 66 -2.24 10.38 6.88
CA PHE A 66 -3.13 9.69 5.95
C PHE A 66 -2.55 9.74 4.52
N PRO A 67 -1.49 8.97 4.24
CA PRO A 67 -0.84 8.98 2.92
C PRO A 67 -1.64 8.20 1.87
N LYS A 68 -1.26 8.40 0.61
CA LYS A 68 -1.76 7.62 -0.52
C LYS A 68 -1.44 6.13 -0.38
N LEU A 69 -2.41 5.25 -0.65
CA LEU A 69 -2.22 3.79 -0.51
C LEU A 69 -1.24 3.20 -1.54
N SER A 70 -1.26 3.70 -2.77
CA SER A 70 -0.44 3.15 -3.87
C SER A 70 0.05 4.23 -4.85
N GLY A 71 1.13 3.92 -5.58
CA GLY A 71 1.76 4.85 -6.54
C GLY A 71 2.82 5.76 -5.90
N ARG A 72 3.03 6.96 -6.47
CA ARG A 72 3.93 7.97 -5.88
C ARG A 72 3.37 8.40 -4.53
N LYS A 73 4.08 8.03 -3.46
CA LYS A 73 3.72 8.36 -2.09
C LYS A 73 3.82 9.89 -1.89
N GLY A 74 2.72 10.48 -1.44
CA GLY A 74 2.65 11.90 -1.10
C GLY A 74 1.35 12.18 -0.36
N LEU A 75 1.38 13.11 0.59
CA LEU A 75 0.22 13.43 1.43
C LEU A 75 -0.84 14.21 0.65
N PHE A 76 -0.43 15.23 -0.12
CA PHE A 76 -1.35 16.10 -0.88
C PHE A 76 -2.09 15.38 -2.02
N ASN A 77 -1.56 14.25 -2.49
CA ASN A 77 -2.17 13.41 -3.53
C ASN A 77 -2.89 12.17 -2.97
N GLY A 78 -3.05 12.11 -1.63
CA GLY A 78 -3.69 11.00 -0.92
C GLY A 78 -5.21 11.09 -0.98
N GLU A 79 -5.88 9.95 -0.77
CA GLU A 79 -7.33 9.82 -0.85
C GLU A 79 -8.03 10.69 0.23
N ALA A 80 -7.40 10.91 1.37
CA ALA A 80 -7.89 11.75 2.46
C ALA A 80 -7.66 13.26 2.26
N ALA A 81 -6.79 13.68 1.32
CA ALA A 81 -6.47 15.09 1.10
C ALA A 81 -7.61 15.83 0.40
N TRP A 82 -7.71 17.15 0.60
CA TRP A 82 -8.56 18.01 -0.21
C TRP A 82 -7.74 18.53 -1.37
N ASN A 83 -7.78 17.81 -2.50
CA ASN A 83 -7.04 18.22 -3.69
C ASN A 83 -7.84 19.19 -4.56
N GLY A 84 -7.25 20.34 -4.89
CA GLY A 84 -7.94 21.42 -5.56
C GLY A 84 -8.43 21.07 -6.96
N ASP A 85 -7.64 20.33 -7.73
CA ASP A 85 -8.02 19.87 -9.07
C ASP A 85 -9.17 18.85 -9.05
N ASN A 86 -9.23 18.03 -8.00
CA ASN A 86 -10.34 17.12 -7.78
C ASN A 86 -11.61 17.87 -7.35
N LEU A 87 -11.49 18.80 -6.40
CA LEU A 87 -12.62 19.45 -5.76
C LEU A 87 -13.19 20.62 -6.55
N LYS A 88 -12.37 21.32 -7.34
CA LYS A 88 -12.77 22.47 -8.16
C LYS A 88 -13.52 23.53 -7.35
N GLY A 89 -13.06 23.80 -6.13
CA GLY A 89 -13.64 24.80 -5.22
C GLY A 89 -14.85 24.31 -4.41
N ASN A 90 -15.31 23.07 -4.63
CA ASN A 90 -16.38 22.47 -3.85
C ASN A 90 -15.88 21.87 -2.53
N LEU A 91 -16.82 21.64 -1.63
CA LEU A 91 -16.62 21.02 -0.33
C LEU A 91 -16.45 19.51 -0.48
N LYS A 92 -15.53 18.99 0.31
CA LYS A 92 -15.39 17.57 0.61
C LYS A 92 -15.44 17.36 2.11
N THR A 93 -16.06 16.26 2.50
CA THR A 93 -16.11 15.79 3.90
C THR A 93 -15.10 14.65 4.09
N GLY A 94 -14.11 14.87 4.95
CA GLY A 94 -13.21 13.83 5.44
C GLY A 94 -13.76 13.26 6.76
N ILE A 95 -13.90 11.95 6.84
CA ILE A 95 -14.36 11.24 8.04
C ILE A 95 -13.22 10.35 8.50
N PHE A 96 -12.67 10.60 9.68
CA PHE A 96 -11.52 9.89 10.20
C PHE A 96 -11.95 9.04 11.39
N LEU A 97 -11.86 7.72 11.25
CA LEU A 97 -12.07 6.76 12.33
C LEU A 97 -10.71 6.46 12.96
N VAL A 98 -10.52 6.96 14.17
CA VAL A 98 -9.25 6.92 14.91
C VAL A 98 -9.48 6.51 16.35
N SER A 99 -8.61 5.66 16.90
CA SER A 99 -8.62 5.37 18.33
C SER A 99 -7.75 6.37 19.07
N LEU A 100 -8.34 7.09 20.02
CA LEU A 100 -7.67 8.13 20.81
C LEU A 100 -7.62 7.72 22.28
N ALA A 101 -6.53 8.06 22.97
CA ALA A 101 -6.48 7.97 24.42
C ALA A 101 -7.35 9.07 25.06
N SER A 102 -7.68 8.98 26.35
CA SER A 102 -8.21 10.12 27.09
C SER A 102 -7.12 11.18 27.24
N GLY A 103 -7.47 12.45 27.05
CA GLY A 103 -6.53 13.56 27.23
C GLY A 103 -6.56 14.56 26.08
N ALA A 104 -5.45 15.30 25.93
CA ALA A 104 -5.31 16.34 24.91
C ALA A 104 -4.82 15.78 23.58
N HIS A 105 -5.40 16.30 22.50
CA HIS A 105 -5.12 15.91 21.11
C HIS A 105 -5.06 17.12 20.21
N VAL A 106 -4.45 16.97 19.04
CA VAL A 106 -4.33 18.02 18.04
C VAL A 106 -4.59 17.50 16.64
N ILE A 107 -5.37 18.25 15.87
CA ILE A 107 -5.51 18.07 14.43
C ILE A 107 -4.62 19.12 13.77
N ASN A 108 -3.58 18.67 13.08
CA ASN A 108 -2.68 19.53 12.32
C ASN A 108 -3.06 19.51 10.84
N PHE A 109 -3.29 20.68 10.29
CA PHE A 109 -3.55 20.90 8.89
C PHE A 109 -2.31 21.46 8.22
N PHE A 110 -2.01 20.97 7.02
CA PHE A 110 -0.91 21.47 6.18
C PHE A 110 -1.48 21.80 4.80
N ALA A 111 -1.07 22.93 4.25
CA ALA A 111 -1.62 23.43 3.00
C ALA A 111 -0.53 23.71 1.97
N ASP A 112 -0.83 23.39 0.71
CA ASP A 112 -0.25 24.10 -0.44
C ASP A 112 -1.25 25.17 -0.89
N GLN A 113 -0.76 26.37 -1.17
CA GLN A 113 -1.54 27.57 -1.46
C GLN A 113 -2.54 27.97 -0.35
N LYS A 114 -3.85 28.03 -0.63
CA LYS A 114 -4.86 28.64 0.26
C LYS A 114 -6.21 27.90 0.33
N PRO A 115 -6.24 26.60 0.63
CA PRO A 115 -7.49 25.89 0.93
C PRO A 115 -8.19 26.49 2.15
N VAL A 116 -9.49 26.23 2.28
CA VAL A 116 -10.34 26.83 3.31
C VAL A 116 -10.99 25.73 4.15
N LEU A 117 -10.69 25.72 5.44
CA LEU A 117 -11.33 24.87 6.44
C LEU A 117 -12.70 25.46 6.82
N LYS A 118 -13.73 24.62 6.78
CA LYS A 118 -15.14 25.00 6.97
C LYS A 118 -15.81 24.42 8.21
N GLY A 119 -15.35 23.28 8.68
CA GLY A 119 -15.88 22.74 9.94
C GLY A 119 -15.07 21.56 10.46
N VAL A 120 -15.16 21.36 11.78
CA VAL A 120 -14.60 20.21 12.49
C VAL A 120 -15.62 19.71 13.51
N ARG A 121 -15.94 18.42 13.48
CA ARG A 121 -16.77 17.75 14.49
C ARG A 121 -16.07 16.51 14.99
N ILE A 122 -16.18 16.26 16.28
CA ILE A 122 -15.50 15.16 16.94
C ILE A 122 -16.53 14.44 17.79
N TYR A 123 -16.67 13.14 17.54
CA TYR A 123 -17.58 12.26 18.26
C TYR A 123 -16.80 11.10 18.85
N LYS A 124 -17.15 10.71 20.07
CA LYS A 124 -16.88 9.35 20.55
C LYS A 124 -17.98 8.44 20.01
N ILE A 125 -17.59 7.31 19.43
CA ILE A 125 -18.54 6.39 18.81
C ILE A 125 -18.38 4.98 19.37
N GLU A 126 -19.49 4.25 19.37
CA GLU A 126 -19.47 2.80 19.53
C GLU A 126 -19.53 2.15 18.14
N GLN A 127 -19.25 0.85 18.06
CA GLN A 127 -19.17 0.17 16.76
C GLN A 127 -20.51 0.01 16.06
N GLY A 128 -20.49 0.13 14.73
CA GLY A 128 -21.67 -0.07 13.89
C GLY A 128 -22.76 1.00 14.08
N GLU A 129 -22.48 2.07 14.83
CA GLU A 129 -23.41 3.17 14.98
C GLU A 129 -23.67 3.86 13.62
N PRO A 130 -24.94 4.18 13.31
CA PRO A 130 -25.28 4.89 12.10
C PRO A 130 -24.79 6.34 12.16
N TYR A 131 -24.25 6.80 11.05
CA TYR A 131 -23.74 8.14 10.89
C TYR A 131 -24.29 8.79 9.62
N VAL A 132 -24.68 10.06 9.77
CA VAL A 132 -25.07 10.95 8.68
C VAL A 132 -24.51 12.34 9.01
N PRO A 133 -23.80 13.01 8.10
CA PRO A 133 -23.34 14.38 8.32
C PRO A 133 -24.50 15.35 8.64
N GLU A 134 -24.41 16.08 9.74
CA GLU A 134 -25.55 16.84 10.33
C GLU A 134 -25.97 18.10 9.56
N LYS A 135 -25.03 18.86 8.95
CA LYS A 135 -25.24 20.05 8.07
C LYS A 135 -23.87 20.54 7.52
N ASN A 136 -23.83 21.35 6.46
CA ASN A 136 -22.60 21.73 5.70
C ASN A 136 -21.95 20.62 4.84
N ASN A 137 -22.73 19.60 4.47
CA ASN A 137 -22.38 18.63 3.44
C ASN A 137 -23.54 18.36 2.44
N PRO A 138 -24.32 19.37 1.98
CA PRO A 138 -25.17 19.10 0.83
C PRO A 138 -24.23 18.89 -0.36
N PRO A 139 -24.42 17.81 -1.13
CA PRO A 139 -23.64 17.59 -2.34
C PRO A 139 -23.74 18.84 -3.24
N GLN A 140 -22.64 19.56 -3.41
CA GLN A 140 -22.64 20.75 -4.26
C GLN A 140 -22.61 20.31 -5.73
N ASP A 141 -23.33 21.03 -6.58
CA ASP A 141 -23.32 20.76 -8.03
C ASP A 141 -21.87 20.82 -8.54
N GLY A 142 -21.43 19.74 -9.17
CA GLY A 142 -20.09 19.56 -9.65
C GLY A 142 -19.94 18.22 -10.36
N ASP A 143 -18.94 18.14 -11.24
CA ASP A 143 -18.73 16.99 -12.11
C ASP A 143 -17.60 16.10 -11.58
N ARG A 144 -17.95 14.83 -11.33
CA ARG A 144 -17.05 13.68 -11.07
C ARG A 144 -15.94 13.98 -10.07
N ARG A 145 -16.31 14.39 -8.86
CA ARG A 145 -15.38 14.82 -7.80
C ARG A 145 -15.50 13.95 -6.56
N GLN A 146 -14.46 13.94 -5.74
CA GLN A 146 -14.58 13.42 -4.37
C GLN A 146 -15.57 14.28 -3.60
N TRP A 147 -16.53 13.61 -2.98
CA TRP A 147 -17.51 14.23 -2.12
C TRP A 147 -17.25 13.87 -0.67
N MET A 148 -17.00 12.59 -0.40
CA MET A 148 -16.65 12.12 0.94
C MET A 148 -15.51 11.11 0.88
N THR A 149 -14.60 11.18 1.84
CA THR A 149 -13.61 10.13 2.08
C THR A 149 -13.68 9.72 3.53
N ILE A 150 -13.83 8.43 3.78
CA ILE A 150 -13.62 7.85 5.09
C ILE A 150 -12.23 7.24 5.14
N ALA A 151 -11.46 7.64 6.14
CA ALA A 151 -10.16 7.09 6.47
C ALA A 151 -10.25 6.27 7.76
N LEU A 152 -9.82 5.02 7.69
CA LEU A 152 -9.69 4.14 8.84
C LEU A 152 -8.21 3.85 9.05
N ILE A 153 -7.69 4.06 10.25
CA ILE A 153 -6.28 3.78 10.57
C ILE A 153 -6.19 2.74 11.67
N ASP A 154 -5.35 1.72 11.44
CA ASP A 154 -5.15 0.60 12.35
C ASP A 154 -6.46 -0.08 12.80
N LEU A 155 -7.44 -0.09 11.91
CA LEU A 155 -8.74 -0.73 12.10
C LEU A 155 -8.96 -1.73 10.97
N SER A 156 -9.61 -2.86 11.27
CA SER A 156 -10.08 -3.80 10.24
C SER A 156 -11.49 -3.39 9.79
N LEU A 157 -11.74 -3.36 8.48
CA LEU A 157 -13.06 -3.02 7.94
C LEU A 157 -13.82 -4.30 7.58
N LYS A 158 -14.81 -4.69 8.40
CA LYS A 158 -15.61 -5.90 8.17
C LYS A 158 -16.67 -5.70 7.12
N SER A 159 -17.53 -4.72 7.35
CA SER A 159 -18.62 -4.44 6.44
C SER A 159 -18.95 -2.96 6.40
N LEU A 160 -19.59 -2.59 5.30
CA LEU A 160 -19.98 -1.24 4.98
C LEU A 160 -21.45 -1.27 4.55
N PHE A 161 -22.26 -0.46 5.22
CA PHE A 161 -23.63 -0.17 4.79
C PHE A 161 -23.74 1.28 4.36
N ILE A 162 -24.28 1.51 3.18
CA ILE A 162 -24.54 2.85 2.64
C ILE A 162 -25.94 2.88 2.05
N SER A 163 -26.75 3.86 2.45
CA SER A 163 -28.01 4.18 1.81
C SER A 163 -27.93 5.59 1.23
N ALA A 164 -28.24 5.76 -0.05
CA ALA A 164 -28.21 7.04 -0.72
C ALA A 164 -29.31 7.15 -1.78
N VAL A 165 -29.70 8.39 -2.06
CA VAL A 165 -30.68 8.77 -3.06
C VAL A 165 -30.00 9.63 -4.12
N VAL A 166 -30.29 9.31 -5.37
CA VAL A 166 -29.80 10.02 -6.56
C VAL A 166 -30.98 10.45 -7.42
N GLY A 167 -31.02 11.72 -7.81
CA GLY A 167 -32.08 12.26 -8.66
C GLY A 167 -31.80 12.06 -10.16
N ALA A 168 -32.86 11.80 -10.93
CA ALA A 168 -32.83 11.88 -12.38
C ALA A 168 -33.15 13.33 -12.80
N HIS A 169 -32.22 14.02 -13.45
CA HIS A 169 -32.51 15.29 -14.13
C HIS A 169 -32.53 15.07 -15.64
N GLN A 170 -33.31 15.86 -16.39
CA GLN A 170 -33.66 15.62 -17.80
C GLN A 170 -32.47 15.53 -18.79
N ARG A 171 -31.24 15.90 -18.39
CA ARG A 171 -30.03 15.87 -19.25
C ARG A 171 -28.77 15.32 -18.59
N ASP A 172 -28.68 15.28 -17.26
CA ASP A 172 -27.48 14.93 -16.49
C ASP A 172 -27.89 14.49 -15.08
N ASP A 173 -27.76 13.22 -14.74
CA ASP A 173 -28.26 12.63 -13.50
C ASP A 173 -27.26 12.74 -12.34
N SER A 174 -27.76 12.68 -11.10
CA SER A 174 -26.86 12.58 -9.95
C SER A 174 -26.36 11.16 -9.82
N ASP A 175 -25.07 10.97 -9.63
CA ASP A 175 -24.47 9.64 -9.52
C ASP A 175 -23.50 9.58 -8.32
N ILE A 176 -23.37 8.40 -7.71
CA ILE A 176 -22.34 8.11 -6.71
C ILE A 176 -21.54 6.86 -7.11
N LYS A 177 -20.23 7.02 -7.13
CA LYS A 177 -19.24 5.97 -7.30
C LYS A 177 -18.59 5.66 -5.96
N LEU A 178 -18.51 4.37 -5.63
CA LEU A 178 -17.85 3.86 -4.44
C LEU A 178 -16.49 3.28 -4.80
N ILE A 179 -15.47 3.71 -4.07
CA ILE A 179 -14.10 3.19 -4.17
C ILE A 179 -13.67 2.72 -2.79
N VAL A 180 -13.12 1.52 -2.69
CA VAL A 180 -12.54 0.96 -1.46
C VAL A 180 -11.10 0.57 -1.75
N ASP A 181 -10.14 1.15 -1.04
CA ASP A 181 -8.70 0.97 -1.24
C ASP A 181 -8.27 1.06 -2.73
N GLY A 182 -8.75 2.09 -3.42
CA GLY A 182 -8.49 2.32 -4.85
C GLY A 182 -9.25 1.39 -5.81
N LYS A 183 -10.03 0.42 -5.32
CA LYS A 183 -10.86 -0.48 -6.14
C LYS A 183 -12.28 0.04 -6.24
N ILE A 184 -12.75 0.27 -7.47
CA ILE A 184 -14.14 0.68 -7.72
C ILE A 184 -15.08 -0.50 -7.42
N ILE A 185 -16.09 -0.26 -6.60
CA ILE A 185 -17.17 -1.21 -6.36
C ILE A 185 -18.24 -1.01 -7.43
N GLN A 186 -18.32 -1.96 -8.36
CA GLN A 186 -19.24 -1.92 -9.49
C GLN A 186 -20.65 -2.37 -9.10
N ASN A 187 -21.65 -1.89 -9.82
CA ASN A 187 -23.01 -2.42 -9.78
C ASN A 187 -23.18 -3.54 -10.84
N GLU A 188 -24.37 -4.13 -10.94
CA GLU A 188 -24.69 -5.22 -11.86
C GLU A 188 -24.89 -4.80 -13.33
N GLN A 189 -24.73 -3.52 -13.65
CA GLN A 189 -24.89 -3.01 -15.02
C GLN A 189 -23.69 -3.37 -15.89
N LYS A 190 -23.93 -3.60 -17.19
CA LYS A 190 -22.89 -3.98 -18.16
C LYS A 190 -22.30 -2.80 -18.96
N ASN A 191 -22.82 -1.58 -18.78
CA ASN A 191 -22.52 -0.42 -19.64
C ASN A 191 -21.66 0.64 -18.92
N SER A 192 -21.64 1.87 -19.46
CA SER A 192 -20.92 3.03 -18.91
C SER A 192 -21.27 3.37 -17.46
N HIS A 193 -22.41 2.91 -16.95
CA HIS A 193 -22.86 3.15 -15.57
C HIS A 193 -22.37 2.09 -14.57
N LYS A 194 -21.62 1.08 -15.00
CA LYS A 194 -21.13 0.00 -14.11
C LYS A 194 -20.32 0.50 -12.90
N ASN A 195 -19.62 1.62 -13.07
CA ASN A 195 -18.78 2.23 -12.03
C ASN A 195 -19.55 3.21 -11.12
N TRP A 196 -20.82 3.46 -11.38
CA TRP A 196 -21.67 4.39 -10.62
C TRP A 196 -22.71 3.59 -9.85
N PHE A 197 -22.37 3.16 -8.64
CA PHE A 197 -23.21 2.26 -7.86
C PHE A 197 -24.61 2.84 -7.63
N TRP A 198 -24.70 4.11 -7.24
CA TRP A 198 -25.95 4.85 -7.28
C TRP A 198 -25.98 5.63 -8.57
N CYS A 199 -26.91 5.30 -9.46
CA CYS A 199 -27.08 6.02 -10.72
C CYS A 199 -28.49 6.58 -10.82
N GLY A 200 -28.62 7.89 -11.08
CA GLY A 200 -29.90 8.59 -11.05
C GLY A 200 -30.87 8.08 -12.11
N ASN A 201 -30.37 7.77 -13.31
CA ASN A 201 -31.14 7.18 -14.41
C ASN A 201 -31.71 5.80 -14.07
N LEU A 202 -31.06 5.05 -13.16
CA LEU A 202 -31.51 3.72 -12.73
C LEU A 202 -32.43 3.79 -11.51
N SER A 203 -32.14 4.68 -10.57
CA SER A 203 -32.82 4.73 -9.27
C SER A 203 -34.02 5.67 -9.26
N LYS A 204 -34.13 6.60 -10.22
CA LYS A 204 -35.26 7.54 -10.42
C LYS A 204 -35.71 8.29 -9.14
N GLY A 205 -34.78 8.58 -8.23
CA GLY A 205 -35.07 9.27 -6.97
C GLY A 205 -35.43 8.35 -5.78
N GLU A 206 -35.49 7.04 -5.97
CA GLU A 206 -35.68 6.09 -4.87
C GLU A 206 -34.36 5.83 -4.12
N PRO A 207 -34.40 5.61 -2.79
CA PRO A 207 -33.25 5.16 -2.03
C PRO A 207 -32.72 3.82 -2.54
N ARG A 208 -31.40 3.73 -2.70
CA ARG A 208 -30.71 2.47 -2.96
C ARG A 208 -29.72 2.19 -1.83
N GLU A 209 -29.70 0.94 -1.40
CA GLU A 209 -28.83 0.47 -0.34
C GLU A 209 -27.70 -0.41 -0.89
N LEU A 210 -26.56 -0.32 -0.23
CA LEU A 210 -25.44 -1.24 -0.35
C LEU A 210 -25.17 -1.81 1.03
N ASN A 211 -25.14 -3.14 1.13
CA ASN A 211 -24.54 -3.85 2.26
C ASN A 211 -23.42 -4.73 1.72
N LYS A 212 -22.17 -4.44 2.08
CA LYS A 212 -20.99 -5.12 1.53
C LYS A 212 -20.10 -5.63 2.65
N GLU A 213 -19.85 -6.93 2.67
CA GLU A 213 -18.72 -7.50 3.39
C GLU A 213 -17.43 -7.25 2.63
N LEU A 214 -16.44 -6.71 3.34
CA LEU A 214 -15.13 -6.34 2.80
C LEU A 214 -14.02 -7.16 3.45
N ASN A 215 -14.14 -7.45 4.76
CA ASN A 215 -13.19 -8.25 5.54
C ASN A 215 -11.73 -7.82 5.36
N LEU A 216 -11.49 -6.51 5.27
CA LEU A 216 -10.14 -5.97 5.17
C LEU A 216 -9.42 -6.12 6.52
N PRO A 217 -8.12 -6.50 6.51
CA PRO A 217 -7.35 -6.70 7.74
C PRO A 217 -7.15 -5.39 8.48
N LYS A 218 -6.54 -5.44 9.66
CA LYS A 218 -6.16 -4.21 10.40
C LYS A 218 -5.13 -3.42 9.58
N GLY A 219 -5.39 -2.13 9.33
CA GLY A 219 -4.47 -1.27 8.59
C GLY A 219 -5.05 0.11 8.27
N LEU A 220 -4.40 0.80 7.33
CA LEU A 220 -4.92 2.03 6.73
C LEU A 220 -5.83 1.67 5.56
N HIS A 221 -7.09 2.08 5.62
CA HIS A 221 -8.09 1.85 4.59
C HIS A 221 -8.81 3.14 4.22
N TYR A 222 -9.18 3.27 2.94
CA TYR A 222 -10.01 4.37 2.47
C TYR A 222 -11.29 3.87 1.81
N VAL A 223 -12.38 4.53 2.15
CA VAL A 223 -13.67 4.41 1.47
C VAL A 223 -14.00 5.77 0.89
N GLU A 224 -14.05 5.87 -0.43
CA GLU A 224 -14.34 7.13 -1.12
C GLU A 224 -15.70 7.08 -1.80
N LEU A 225 -16.45 8.17 -1.65
CA LEU A 225 -17.67 8.45 -2.38
C LEU A 225 -17.43 9.62 -3.31
N TRP A 226 -17.40 9.31 -4.60
CA TRP A 226 -17.29 10.27 -5.67
C TRP A 226 -18.67 10.60 -6.19
N ALA A 227 -18.99 11.88 -6.29
CA ALA A 227 -20.30 12.34 -6.70
C ALA A 227 -20.24 13.04 -8.06
N ASP A 228 -21.32 12.88 -8.80
CA ASP A 228 -21.75 13.80 -9.86
C ASP A 228 -23.03 14.50 -9.42
N LYS A 229 -23.12 15.81 -9.67
CA LYS A 229 -24.24 16.67 -9.24
C LYS A 229 -24.48 16.66 -7.72
N THR A 230 -25.72 16.37 -7.31
CA THR A 230 -26.24 16.67 -5.98
C THR A 230 -26.84 15.46 -5.25
N PRO A 231 -26.12 14.32 -5.10
CA PRO A 231 -26.65 13.10 -4.49
C PRO A 231 -26.78 13.16 -2.95
N LYS A 232 -27.85 12.59 -2.39
CA LYS A 232 -28.12 12.64 -0.94
C LYS A 232 -27.73 11.34 -0.24
N LEU A 233 -26.85 11.42 0.76
CA LEU A 233 -26.60 10.31 1.67
C LEU A 233 -27.73 10.25 2.70
N LEU A 234 -28.33 9.08 2.87
CA LEU A 234 -29.34 8.84 3.89
C LEU A 234 -28.76 8.18 5.13
N GLU A 235 -27.80 7.26 4.94
CA GLU A 235 -27.19 6.52 6.04
C GLU A 235 -25.82 5.96 5.65
N LEU A 236 -24.88 5.99 6.59
CA LEU A 236 -23.59 5.30 6.52
C LEU A 236 -23.41 4.52 7.84
N ARG A 237 -23.21 3.21 7.77
CA ARG A 237 -22.74 2.40 8.90
C ARG A 237 -21.43 1.74 8.52
N ILE A 238 -20.46 1.88 9.39
CA ILE A 238 -19.14 1.29 9.21
C ILE A 238 -18.94 0.30 10.35
N ASN A 239 -18.75 -0.96 9.99
CA ASN A 239 -18.51 -2.01 10.95
C ASN A 239 -17.03 -2.41 10.90
N VAL A 240 -16.34 -2.14 11.99
CA VAL A 240 -14.93 -2.51 12.21
C VAL A 240 -14.84 -3.60 13.27
N ASP A 241 -13.78 -4.42 13.32
CA ASP A 241 -13.61 -5.34 14.47
C ASP A 241 -13.69 -4.56 15.78
N LYS A 242 -14.27 -5.15 16.83
CA LYS A 242 -14.25 -4.63 18.21
C LYS A 242 -12.94 -3.91 18.46
N ASP A 243 -13.05 -2.60 18.65
CA ASP A 243 -11.93 -1.72 18.84
C ASP A 243 -11.24 -2.18 20.12
N ASP A 244 -10.27 -3.06 19.96
CA ASP A 244 -9.38 -3.50 21.01
C ASP A 244 -8.16 -2.56 21.05
N SER A 245 -8.33 -1.28 20.65
CA SER A 245 -7.37 -0.19 20.83
C SER A 245 -6.98 0.08 22.29
N ARG A 246 -7.63 -0.62 23.21
CA ARG A 246 -7.10 -0.91 24.53
C ARG A 246 -5.64 -1.34 24.37
N ILE A 247 -4.74 -0.42 24.70
CA ILE A 247 -3.30 -0.60 24.51
C ILE A 247 -2.90 -1.87 25.25
N LYS A 248 -2.48 -2.90 24.53
CA LYS A 248 -2.11 -4.17 25.14
C LYS A 248 -0.67 -4.13 25.58
N ALA A 249 -0.39 -4.82 26.67
CA ALA A 249 0.97 -5.11 27.07
C ALA A 249 1.12 -6.58 27.43
N LYS A 250 2.29 -7.13 27.12
CA LYS A 250 2.66 -8.50 27.48
C LYS A 250 3.49 -8.46 28.76
N ILE A 251 3.20 -9.35 29.71
CA ILE A 251 4.07 -9.55 30.88
C ILE A 251 5.40 -10.16 30.42
N ILE A 252 6.52 -9.54 30.78
CA ILE A 252 7.88 -10.00 30.43
C ILE A 252 8.71 -10.44 31.64
N TRP A 253 8.18 -10.26 32.85
CA TRP A 253 8.75 -10.88 34.05
C TRP A 253 8.13 -12.26 34.28
N GLN A 254 8.88 -13.16 34.93
CA GLN A 254 8.39 -14.49 35.30
C GLN A 254 7.04 -14.40 36.03
N THR A 255 6.91 -13.44 36.94
CA THR A 255 5.65 -13.08 37.60
C THR A 255 5.65 -11.59 37.92
N ALA A 256 4.56 -10.92 37.57
CA ALA A 256 4.34 -9.52 37.87
C ALA A 256 3.16 -9.33 38.84
N ALA A 257 3.38 -8.56 39.90
CA ALA A 257 2.33 -8.23 40.86
C ALA A 257 1.52 -7.03 40.36
N LEU A 258 0.22 -7.23 40.16
CA LEU A 258 -0.76 -6.17 39.99
C LEU A 258 -1.13 -5.62 41.36
N ARG A 259 -0.84 -4.35 41.64
CA ARG A 259 -0.98 -3.76 42.98
C ARG A 259 -2.11 -2.75 43.06
N ARG A 260 -2.70 -2.57 44.24
CA ARG A 260 -3.76 -1.55 44.44
C ARG A 260 -3.27 -0.12 44.24
N GLU A 261 -2.01 0.13 44.59
CA GLU A 261 -1.34 1.42 44.44
C GLU A 261 0.01 1.22 43.72
N PRO A 262 0.57 2.26 43.06
CA PRO A 262 1.86 2.18 42.38
C PRO A 262 3.03 2.20 43.39
N ASN A 263 3.11 1.15 44.21
CA ASN A 263 4.04 1.01 45.32
C ASN A 263 4.31 -0.47 45.57
N GLN A 264 5.59 -0.88 45.58
CA GLN A 264 5.99 -2.28 45.81
C GLN A 264 5.52 -2.87 47.15
N LYS A 265 5.17 -2.04 48.14
CA LYS A 265 4.65 -2.47 49.44
C LYS A 265 3.11 -2.51 49.51
N ALA A 266 2.41 -2.06 48.48
CA ALA A 266 0.96 -2.09 48.44
C ALA A 266 0.43 -3.50 48.19
N ASP A 267 -0.81 -3.74 48.63
CA ASP A 267 -1.49 -5.02 48.47
C ASP A 267 -1.53 -5.47 47.01
N THR A 268 -1.20 -6.75 46.81
CA THR A 268 -1.31 -7.41 45.51
C THR A 268 -2.77 -7.77 45.26
N VAL A 269 -3.31 -7.32 44.13
CA VAL A 269 -4.65 -7.63 43.62
C VAL A 269 -4.63 -8.94 42.83
N ALA A 270 -3.57 -9.15 42.03
CA ALA A 270 -3.37 -10.36 41.25
C ALA A 270 -1.87 -10.58 41.00
N GLU A 271 -1.47 -11.83 40.81
CA GLU A 271 -0.17 -12.19 40.27
C GLU A 271 -0.35 -12.69 38.83
N ILE A 272 0.43 -12.11 37.92
CA ILE A 272 0.28 -12.34 36.49
C ILE A 272 1.57 -12.98 35.97
N SER A 273 1.46 -14.18 35.40
CA SER A 273 2.61 -14.91 34.85
C SER A 273 3.11 -14.31 33.53
N GLU A 274 4.38 -14.57 33.21
CA GLU A 274 5.00 -14.20 31.94
C GLU A 274 4.15 -14.61 30.73
N GLY A 275 4.10 -13.75 29.72
CA GLY A 275 3.42 -14.01 28.46
C GLY A 275 1.92 -13.70 28.45
N LYS A 276 1.30 -13.49 29.62
CA LYS A 276 -0.08 -13.02 29.71
C LYS A 276 -0.20 -11.59 29.19
N GLN A 277 -1.39 -11.25 28.70
CA GLN A 277 -1.72 -9.92 28.22
C GLN A 277 -2.49 -9.14 29.28
N VAL A 278 -2.19 -7.85 29.41
CA VAL A 278 -2.94 -6.88 30.19
C VAL A 278 -3.36 -5.73 29.29
N ILE A 279 -4.43 -5.03 29.68
CA ILE A 279 -4.83 -3.79 29.03
C ILE A 279 -4.27 -2.61 29.80
N ILE A 280 -3.50 -1.74 29.14
CA ILE A 280 -3.04 -0.47 29.70
C ILE A 280 -4.19 0.54 29.71
N LEU A 281 -4.53 1.00 30.90
CA LEU A 281 -5.50 2.09 31.14
C LEU A 281 -4.80 3.45 31.25
N GLU A 282 -3.61 3.49 31.83
CA GLU A 282 -2.81 4.72 32.00
C GLU A 282 -1.31 4.40 31.97
N LYS A 283 -0.54 5.19 31.22
CA LYS A 283 0.92 5.02 31.07
C LYS A 283 1.71 5.89 32.06
N ALA A 284 2.89 5.42 32.45
CA ALA A 284 3.91 6.21 33.17
C ALA A 284 3.44 6.92 34.46
N VAL A 285 2.49 6.30 35.18
CA VAL A 285 1.99 6.78 36.47
C VAL A 285 3.15 6.88 37.46
N LEU A 286 3.28 8.03 38.13
CA LEU A 286 4.26 8.24 39.19
C LEU A 286 3.92 7.34 40.39
N GLY A 287 4.90 6.58 40.86
CA GLY A 287 4.77 5.75 42.05
C GLY A 287 6.03 5.74 42.92
N LYS A 288 6.04 4.88 43.93
CA LYS A 288 7.27 4.61 44.70
C LYS A 288 8.19 3.72 43.88
N ARG A 289 9.46 4.14 43.74
CA ARG A 289 10.52 3.38 43.07
C ARG A 289 10.70 2.01 43.76
N PRO A 290 10.51 0.88 43.06
CA PRO A 290 10.74 -0.43 43.63
C PRO A 290 12.23 -0.68 43.86
N ALA A 291 12.52 -1.67 44.71
CA ALA A 291 13.85 -2.24 44.88
C ALA A 291 13.84 -3.72 44.49
N ASN A 292 14.97 -4.21 43.99
CA ASN A 292 15.18 -5.64 43.79
C ASN A 292 15.35 -6.38 45.14
N VAL A 293 15.53 -7.71 45.08
CA VAL A 293 15.68 -8.57 46.27
C VAL A 293 16.86 -8.19 47.17
N ASN A 294 17.87 -7.49 46.63
CA ASN A 294 19.04 -7.01 47.36
C ASN A 294 18.85 -5.58 47.91
N GLY A 295 17.65 -5.01 47.81
CA GLY A 295 17.36 -3.64 48.25
C GLY A 295 17.88 -2.55 47.32
N VAL A 296 18.40 -2.89 46.14
CA VAL A 296 18.87 -1.91 45.15
C VAL A 296 17.67 -1.37 44.38
N LEU A 297 17.52 -0.04 44.35
CA LEU A 297 16.47 0.64 43.61
C LEU A 297 16.54 0.31 42.10
N LEU A 298 15.38 0.07 41.50
CA LEU A 298 15.26 -0.17 40.06
C LEU A 298 15.42 1.13 39.25
N SER A 299 15.56 1.00 37.94
CA SER A 299 15.85 2.09 36.98
C SER A 299 14.72 3.07 36.73
N SER A 300 13.55 2.89 37.35
CA SER A 300 12.41 3.79 37.18
C SER A 300 11.51 3.83 38.42
N ASP A 301 10.77 4.92 38.55
CA ASP A 301 9.66 5.11 39.48
C ASP A 301 8.29 5.10 38.76
N ARG A 302 8.26 4.65 37.50
CA ARG A 302 7.05 4.58 36.67
C ARG A 302 6.29 3.27 36.85
N TRP A 303 4.97 3.39 36.79
CA TRP A 303 4.02 2.29 36.83
C TRP A 303 2.99 2.46 35.70
N HIS A 304 2.35 1.38 35.29
CA HIS A 304 1.18 1.43 34.41
C HIS A 304 -0.06 1.04 35.18
N LYS A 305 -1.15 1.79 35.02
CA LYS A 305 -2.46 1.34 35.47
C LYS A 305 -2.99 0.38 34.42
N VAL A 306 -3.37 -0.83 34.83
CA VAL A 306 -3.77 -1.89 33.91
C VAL A 306 -5.01 -2.63 34.40
N GLU A 307 -5.71 -3.25 33.45
CA GLU A 307 -6.80 -4.18 33.67
C GLU A 307 -6.37 -5.61 33.31
N TYR A 308 -6.67 -6.56 34.19
CA TYR A 308 -6.41 -8.00 34.01
C TYR A 308 -7.51 -8.83 34.70
N GLU A 309 -8.23 -9.67 33.95
CA GLU A 309 -9.27 -10.58 34.47
C GLU A 309 -10.26 -9.89 35.45
N ASN A 310 -10.78 -8.71 35.06
CA ASN A 310 -11.67 -7.83 35.83
C ASN A 310 -11.04 -7.12 37.05
N ASN A 311 -9.74 -7.28 37.28
CA ASN A 311 -9.00 -6.54 38.29
C ASN A 311 -8.33 -5.31 37.66
N VAL A 312 -8.42 -4.17 38.35
CA VAL A 312 -7.70 -2.95 37.99
C VAL A 312 -6.65 -2.64 39.04
N GLY A 313 -5.44 -2.35 38.62
CA GLY A 313 -4.34 -2.01 39.51
C GLY A 313 -3.14 -1.43 38.78
N TYR A 314 -2.00 -1.43 39.46
CA TYR A 314 -0.75 -0.87 38.98
C TYR A 314 0.30 -1.97 38.85
N ILE A 315 0.94 -2.01 37.69
CA ILE A 315 2.07 -2.89 37.40
C ILE A 315 3.32 -2.04 37.17
N TYR A 316 4.48 -2.52 37.62
CA TYR A 316 5.72 -1.78 37.43
C TYR A 316 6.07 -1.71 35.93
N SER A 317 6.56 -0.56 35.47
CA SER A 317 6.68 -0.30 34.03
C SER A 317 7.62 -1.27 33.29
N GLU A 318 8.67 -1.77 33.94
CA GLU A 318 9.61 -2.73 33.33
C GLU A 318 9.09 -4.18 33.35
N ALA A 319 7.98 -4.45 34.04
CA ALA A 319 7.40 -5.79 34.09
C ALA A 319 6.57 -6.13 32.84
N VAL A 320 6.33 -5.14 31.97
CA VAL A 320 5.49 -5.26 30.79
C VAL A 320 6.17 -4.68 29.54
N GLU A 321 5.90 -5.28 28.39
CA GLU A 321 6.23 -4.74 27.07
C GLU A 321 4.93 -4.31 26.39
N ILE A 322 4.79 -3.01 26.12
CA ILE A 322 3.60 -2.44 25.47
C ILE A 322 3.69 -2.70 23.96
N GLU A 323 2.58 -3.11 23.35
CA GLU A 323 2.51 -3.36 21.91
C GLU A 323 2.91 -2.11 21.11
N GLY A 324 3.89 -2.26 20.21
CA GLY A 324 4.45 -1.15 19.43
C GLY A 324 5.55 -0.35 20.13
N GLU A 325 5.89 -0.67 21.38
CA GLU A 325 6.96 -0.03 22.15
C GLU A 325 8.12 -0.98 22.49
N ASP A 326 8.25 -2.09 21.74
CA ASP A 326 9.40 -2.96 21.89
C ASP A 326 10.69 -2.29 21.39
N PRO A 327 11.88 -2.69 21.89
CA PRO A 327 13.14 -2.05 21.55
C PRO A 327 13.44 -1.95 20.05
N LYS A 328 13.01 -2.93 19.23
CA LYS A 328 13.27 -2.90 17.78
C LYS A 328 12.37 -1.89 17.09
N THR A 329 11.11 -1.81 17.49
CA THR A 329 10.15 -0.82 16.96
C THR A 329 10.60 0.60 17.31
N ILE A 330 11.04 0.83 18.55
CA ILE A 330 11.59 2.13 18.99
C ILE A 330 12.88 2.47 18.23
N GLU A 331 13.83 1.52 18.08
CA GLU A 331 15.05 1.74 17.30
C GLU A 331 14.71 2.17 15.86
N LYS A 332 13.76 1.48 15.21
CA LYS A 332 13.30 1.83 13.86
C LYS A 332 12.67 3.22 13.80
N PHE A 333 11.85 3.57 14.79
CA PHE A 333 11.25 4.91 14.88
C PHE A 333 12.33 6.00 14.99
N ILE A 334 13.33 5.83 15.86
CA ILE A 334 14.42 6.80 16.03
C ILE A 334 15.20 6.98 14.71
N LEU A 335 15.50 5.87 14.01
CA LEU A 335 16.19 5.91 12.72
C LEU A 335 15.40 6.70 11.67
N SER A 336 14.10 6.41 11.53
CA SER A 336 13.20 7.13 10.61
C SER A 336 13.11 8.61 10.95
N LYS A 337 12.89 8.92 12.23
CA LYS A 337 12.69 10.31 12.66
C LYS A 337 13.94 11.15 12.49
N ALA A 338 15.12 10.58 12.74
CA ALA A 338 16.39 11.25 12.50
C ALA A 338 16.64 11.50 11.01
N GLU A 339 16.29 10.54 10.14
CA GLU A 339 16.41 10.70 8.68
C GLU A 339 15.52 11.84 8.15
N GLU A 340 14.26 11.93 8.59
CA GLU A 340 13.32 13.00 8.22
C GLU A 340 13.90 14.41 8.42
N VAL A 341 14.73 14.59 9.46
CA VAL A 341 15.29 15.89 9.86
C VAL A 341 16.79 16.02 9.56
N GLY A 342 17.37 15.07 8.82
CA GLY A 342 18.79 15.09 8.44
C GLY A 342 19.78 14.90 9.60
N ALA A 343 19.36 14.27 10.69
CA ALA A 343 20.20 13.90 11.83
C ALA A 343 20.81 12.49 11.65
N ASP A 344 21.86 12.17 12.42
CA ASP A 344 22.46 10.83 12.38
C ASP A 344 21.65 9.85 13.23
N GLY A 345 20.75 9.11 12.58
CA GLY A 345 19.89 8.13 13.25
C GLY A 345 20.65 7.03 13.98
N CYS A 346 21.77 6.55 13.44
CA CYS A 346 22.56 5.51 14.12
C CYS A 346 23.19 6.05 15.41
N LEU A 347 23.60 7.32 15.42
CA LEU A 347 24.13 7.94 16.62
C LEU A 347 23.02 8.13 17.67
N MET A 348 21.84 8.60 17.27
CA MET A 348 20.70 8.77 18.18
C MET A 348 20.26 7.42 18.76
N ALA A 349 20.14 6.38 17.94
CA ALA A 349 19.83 5.03 18.41
C ALA A 349 20.90 4.49 19.38
N ALA A 350 22.18 4.76 19.13
CA ALA A 350 23.27 4.36 20.01
C ALA A 350 23.24 5.07 21.37
N ILE A 351 22.87 6.34 21.40
CA ILE A 351 22.64 7.10 22.64
C ILE A 351 21.43 6.52 23.39
N ALA A 352 20.27 6.37 22.75
CA ALA A 352 19.07 5.83 23.39
C ALA A 352 19.29 4.42 23.96
N LYS A 353 20.00 3.56 23.22
CA LYS A 353 20.39 2.22 23.69
C LYS A 353 21.22 2.30 24.96
N ARG A 354 22.17 3.25 25.04
CA ARG A 354 23.03 3.38 26.21
C ARG A 354 22.32 4.01 27.41
N GLU A 355 21.45 4.99 27.16
CA GLU A 355 20.77 5.75 28.20
C GLU A 355 19.66 4.95 28.88
N SER A 356 18.85 4.23 28.09
CA SER A 356 17.64 3.57 28.60
C SER A 356 17.45 2.14 28.12
N HIS A 357 18.33 1.61 27.28
CA HIS A 357 18.09 0.36 26.54
C HIS A 357 16.78 0.40 25.73
N PHE A 358 16.47 1.56 25.18
CA PHE A 358 15.20 1.85 24.47
C PHE A 358 13.96 1.79 25.36
N PHE A 359 14.09 1.85 26.69
CA PHE A 359 12.96 1.86 27.60
C PHE A 359 12.37 3.28 27.76
N PRO A 360 11.16 3.57 27.23
CA PRO A 360 10.63 4.93 27.20
C PRO A 360 10.22 5.46 28.57
N TYR A 361 10.08 4.59 29.58
CA TYR A 361 9.65 4.96 30.93
C TYR A 361 10.81 5.02 31.94
N ALA A 362 12.06 5.04 31.49
CA ALA A 362 13.24 5.12 32.36
C ALA A 362 13.31 6.46 33.12
N VAL A 363 13.66 6.42 34.41
CA VAL A 363 13.86 7.61 35.25
C VAL A 363 15.07 7.42 36.16
N SER A 364 16.12 8.21 35.96
CA SER A 364 17.34 8.11 36.78
C SER A 364 17.13 8.59 38.23
N GLY A 365 18.16 8.41 39.07
CA GLY A 365 18.21 9.05 40.39
C GLY A 365 18.29 10.58 40.35
N ALA A 366 18.73 11.16 39.23
CA ALA A 366 18.85 12.60 39.00
C ALA A 366 17.65 13.19 38.22
N ASP A 367 16.53 12.47 38.17
CA ASP A 367 15.30 12.85 37.44
C ASP A 367 15.50 13.02 35.91
N ALA A 368 16.47 12.32 35.33
CA ALA A 368 16.63 12.20 33.89
C ALA A 368 15.56 11.25 33.32
N LYS A 369 14.84 11.64 32.27
CA LYS A 369 13.62 10.94 31.82
C LYS A 369 13.70 10.43 30.39
N GLY A 370 13.01 9.31 30.17
CA GLY A 370 12.70 8.80 28.85
C GLY A 370 13.85 8.09 28.16
N LEU A 371 13.67 7.85 26.86
CA LEU A 371 14.60 7.11 26.00
C LEU A 371 16.03 7.64 26.06
N PHE A 372 16.14 8.96 26.15
CA PHE A 372 17.39 9.70 26.04
C PHE A 372 17.87 10.26 27.37
N GLN A 373 17.23 9.89 28.48
CA GLN A 373 17.56 10.36 29.84
C GLN A 373 17.78 11.88 29.87
N MET A 374 16.82 12.62 29.35
CA MET A 374 16.91 14.07 29.28
C MET A 374 16.54 14.69 30.62
N VAL A 375 17.38 15.64 31.08
CA VAL A 375 17.14 16.42 32.30
C VAL A 375 16.42 17.73 31.98
N LYS A 376 15.78 18.32 33.00
CA LYS A 376 14.95 19.53 32.87
C LYS A 376 15.68 20.69 32.20
N THR A 377 16.93 20.96 32.56
CA THR A 377 17.72 22.06 32.00
C THR A 377 17.96 21.91 30.50
N SER A 378 18.27 20.69 30.04
CA SER A 378 18.44 20.38 28.62
C SER A 378 17.13 20.53 27.82
N LEU A 379 16.00 20.13 28.41
CA LEU A 379 14.69 20.30 27.79
C LEU A 379 14.29 21.78 27.70
N THR A 380 14.58 22.57 28.73
CA THR A 380 14.40 24.03 28.70
C THR A 380 15.22 24.66 27.58
N ASP A 381 16.51 24.32 27.46
CA ASP A 381 17.34 24.79 26.34
C ASP A 381 16.69 24.47 24.98
N VAL A 382 16.15 23.26 24.80
CA VAL A 382 15.47 22.85 23.55
C VAL A 382 14.22 23.68 23.30
N ASN A 383 13.32 23.77 24.29
CA ASN A 383 12.06 24.47 24.14
C ASN A 383 12.27 25.97 23.87
N ASP A 384 13.22 26.59 24.57
CA ASP A 384 13.52 28.02 24.42
C ASP A 384 14.22 28.34 23.09
N ILE A 385 15.21 27.55 22.68
CA ILE A 385 16.00 27.82 21.46
C ILE A 385 15.19 27.53 20.19
N PHE A 386 14.35 26.50 20.20
CA PHE A 386 13.62 26.04 19.01
C PHE A 386 12.12 26.40 19.02
N ASP A 387 11.66 27.19 20.01
CA ASP A 387 10.25 27.55 20.21
C ASP A 387 9.33 26.32 20.19
N LYS A 388 9.64 25.35 21.05
CA LYS A 388 8.93 24.08 21.18
C LYS A 388 8.15 24.01 22.50
N LYS A 389 7.15 23.13 22.53
CA LYS A 389 6.34 22.82 23.72
C LYS A 389 6.39 21.32 24.04
N ILE A 390 7.60 20.79 24.16
CA ILE A 390 7.81 19.40 24.55
C ILE A 390 7.69 19.30 26.07
N ASP A 391 6.75 18.51 26.56
CA ASP A 391 6.42 18.37 27.98
C ASP A 391 6.36 16.92 28.48
N ASN A 392 6.29 15.93 27.56
CA ASN A 392 6.20 14.52 27.90
C ASN A 392 7.37 13.70 27.32
N LEU A 393 8.44 13.56 28.11
CA LEU A 393 9.62 12.76 27.74
C LEU A 393 9.40 11.24 27.78
N PHE A 394 8.25 10.76 28.25
CA PHE A 394 7.88 9.34 28.15
C PHE A 394 7.22 9.00 26.81
N ASN A 395 6.79 10.02 26.06
CA ASN A 395 6.36 9.84 24.68
C ASN A 395 7.58 9.67 23.76
N ILE A 396 7.62 8.57 23.02
CA ILE A 396 8.76 8.16 22.16
C ILE A 396 9.10 9.26 21.13
N ALA A 397 8.10 9.86 20.50
CA ALA A 397 8.27 10.89 19.48
C ALA A 397 8.84 12.18 20.08
N GLN A 398 8.21 12.67 21.15
CA GLN A 398 8.66 13.87 21.87
C GLN A 398 10.07 13.71 22.45
N SER A 399 10.38 12.56 23.07
CA SER A 399 11.71 12.26 23.61
C SER A 399 12.77 12.24 22.51
N THR A 400 12.46 11.64 21.35
CA THR A 400 13.36 11.58 20.19
C THR A 400 13.59 12.96 19.57
N GLU A 401 12.54 13.75 19.39
CA GLU A 401 12.64 15.11 18.87
C GLU A 401 13.50 15.99 19.79
N ALA A 402 13.22 15.96 21.10
CA ALA A 402 13.99 16.71 22.08
C ALA A 402 15.47 16.32 22.03
N ALA A 403 15.77 15.02 21.95
CA ALA A 403 17.13 14.51 21.88
C ALA A 403 17.90 15.01 20.64
N ILE A 404 17.27 14.96 19.47
CA ILE A 404 17.88 15.44 18.22
C ILE A 404 18.17 16.95 18.30
N LEU A 405 17.22 17.73 18.82
CA LEU A 405 17.36 19.18 18.97
C LEU A 405 18.44 19.52 20.01
N TYR A 406 18.47 18.82 21.13
CA TYR A 406 19.49 19.04 22.15
C TYR A 406 20.89 18.67 21.65
N PHE A 407 21.02 17.56 20.93
CA PHE A 407 22.28 17.19 20.30
C PHE A 407 22.71 18.23 19.27
N THR A 408 21.78 18.86 18.55
CA THR A 408 22.08 19.98 17.63
C THR A 408 22.70 21.17 18.36
N ILE A 409 22.17 21.54 19.54
CA ILE A 409 22.75 22.60 20.39
C ILE A 409 24.18 22.25 20.80
N ILE A 410 24.41 21.00 21.25
CA ILE A 410 25.74 20.52 21.64
C ILE A 410 26.70 20.55 20.45
N ARG A 411 26.27 20.06 19.28
CA ARG A 411 27.10 20.01 18.06
C ARG A 411 27.57 21.39 17.63
N GLU A 412 26.69 22.39 17.65
CA GLU A 412 27.09 23.74 17.25
C GLU A 412 28.14 24.32 18.21
N ARG A 413 28.01 24.07 19.52
CA ARG A 413 29.00 24.50 20.53
C ARG A 413 30.41 23.97 20.29
N TYR A 414 30.55 22.72 19.81
CA TYR A 414 31.85 22.08 19.61
C TYR A 414 32.28 22.00 18.14
N LYS A 415 31.58 22.68 17.24
CA LYS A 415 31.89 22.69 15.81
C LYS A 415 33.35 23.13 15.58
N ASN A 416 34.02 22.47 14.63
CA ASN A 416 35.42 22.70 14.28
C ASN A 416 36.44 22.43 15.41
N LYS A 417 36.07 21.68 16.45
CA LYS A 417 36.99 21.24 17.51
C LYS A 417 37.53 19.83 17.24
N ASN A 418 38.74 19.56 17.72
CA ASN A 418 39.30 18.20 17.74
C ASN A 418 38.43 17.27 18.59
N ASP A 419 38.46 15.97 18.31
CA ASP A 419 37.64 14.97 19.02
C ASP A 419 36.14 15.33 19.08
N PHE A 420 35.63 16.02 18.04
CA PHE A 420 34.28 16.58 17.95
C PHE A 420 33.19 15.69 18.53
N LEU A 421 33.10 14.44 18.05
CA LEU A 421 32.06 13.51 18.48
C LEU A 421 32.21 13.12 19.96
N ARG A 422 33.43 12.85 20.42
CA ARG A 422 33.68 12.51 21.84
C ARG A 422 33.36 13.67 22.77
N ARG A 423 33.63 14.91 22.34
CA ARG A 423 33.22 16.12 23.08
C ARG A 423 31.72 16.25 23.15
N CYS A 424 31.01 16.01 22.04
CA CYS A 424 29.55 16.06 22.02
C CYS A 424 28.95 15.01 22.98
N LEU A 425 29.47 13.77 22.96
CA LEU A 425 29.02 12.71 23.86
C LEU A 425 29.39 12.98 25.32
N ALA A 426 30.57 13.57 25.58
CA ALA A 426 30.94 14.01 26.92
C ALA A 426 30.00 15.11 27.43
N ALA A 427 29.66 16.08 26.58
CA ALA A 427 28.75 17.17 26.91
C ALA A 427 27.31 16.70 27.08
N TRP A 428 26.90 15.65 26.37
CA TRP A 428 25.61 15.01 26.56
C TRP A 428 25.49 14.41 27.97
N ASN A 429 26.43 13.54 28.35
CA ASN A 429 26.36 12.80 29.61
C ASN A 429 26.80 13.63 30.83
N TRP A 430 27.86 14.42 30.72
CA TRP A 430 28.41 15.21 31.82
C TRP A 430 27.94 16.66 31.82
N GLY A 431 27.15 17.07 30.83
CA GLY A 431 26.65 18.43 30.67
C GLY A 431 27.61 19.34 29.89
N LYS A 432 27.05 20.12 28.95
CA LYS A 432 27.81 21.06 28.09
C LYS A 432 28.62 22.11 28.85
N GLY A 433 28.21 22.45 30.08
CA GLY A 433 28.92 23.39 30.94
C GLY A 433 30.27 22.86 31.45
N ASN A 434 30.40 21.54 31.60
CA ASN A 434 31.58 20.88 32.18
C ASN A 434 32.65 20.54 31.13
N VAL A 435 32.32 20.61 29.84
CA VAL A 435 33.23 20.29 28.74
C VAL A 435 33.74 21.57 28.09
N ASP A 436 35.06 21.79 28.22
CA ASP A 436 35.78 22.95 27.69
C ASP A 436 35.50 23.15 26.18
N PRO A 437 34.99 24.31 25.73
CA PRO A 437 34.85 24.63 24.30
C PRO A 437 36.18 24.97 23.61
N GLY A 438 37.27 25.12 24.36
CA GLY A 438 38.65 25.31 23.89
C GLY A 438 39.34 24.02 23.44
N ASN A 439 40.66 24.08 23.23
CA ASN A 439 41.44 22.98 22.65
C ASN A 439 41.80 21.86 23.65
N SER A 440 41.50 22.03 24.94
CA SER A 440 41.90 21.07 25.97
C SER A 440 40.82 20.00 26.22
N PHE A 441 40.83 18.93 25.41
CA PHE A 441 40.01 17.74 25.65
C PHE A 441 40.89 16.51 25.78
N LEU A 442 40.83 15.88 26.95
CA LEU A 442 41.58 14.68 27.26
C LEU A 442 40.63 13.68 27.89
N MET A 443 40.38 12.56 27.19
CA MET A 443 39.49 11.50 27.67
C MET A 443 39.80 11.09 29.11
N LYS A 444 41.08 11.01 29.49
CA LYS A 444 41.52 10.63 30.85
C LYS A 444 41.09 11.58 31.98
N LYS A 445 40.72 12.82 31.66
CA LYS A 445 40.25 13.83 32.64
C LYS A 445 38.73 13.80 32.84
N LEU A 446 37.99 13.04 32.02
CA LEU A 446 36.55 12.90 32.15
C LEU A 446 36.19 11.95 33.31
N PRO A 447 35.01 12.11 33.94
CA PRO A 447 34.50 11.16 34.91
C PRO A 447 34.51 9.72 34.37
N GLY A 448 34.69 8.74 35.26
CA GLY A 448 34.70 7.32 34.91
C GLY A 448 33.45 6.89 34.13
N GLU A 449 32.28 7.29 34.62
CA GLU A 449 30.99 7.03 33.98
C GLU A 449 30.91 7.63 32.57
N THR A 450 31.32 8.89 32.40
CA THR A 450 31.32 9.56 31.08
C THR A 450 32.24 8.88 30.07
N ARG A 451 33.42 8.41 30.51
CA ARG A 451 34.31 7.64 29.63
C ARG A 451 33.67 6.33 29.16
N ILE A 452 33.01 5.62 30.08
CA ILE A 452 32.30 4.37 29.78
C ILE A 452 31.15 4.65 28.80
N PHE A 453 30.34 5.67 29.08
CA PHE A 453 29.24 6.12 28.22
C PHE A 453 29.72 6.38 26.79
N ILE A 454 30.78 7.19 26.61
CA ILE A 454 31.34 7.50 25.29
C ILE A 454 31.75 6.22 24.55
N ASN A 455 32.45 5.31 25.22
CA ASN A 455 32.94 4.09 24.59
C ASN A 455 31.78 3.17 24.16
N GLU A 456 30.76 3.03 24.99
CA GLU A 456 29.60 2.19 24.68
C GLU A 456 28.72 2.79 23.58
N VAL A 457 28.52 4.11 23.57
CA VAL A 457 27.82 4.80 22.47
C VAL A 457 28.60 4.64 21.17
N LEU A 458 29.92 4.85 21.15
CA LEU A 458 30.72 4.68 19.94
C LEU A 458 30.71 3.24 19.42
N LYS A 459 30.73 2.25 20.31
CA LYS A 459 30.58 0.84 19.94
C LYS A 459 29.22 0.59 19.29
N ASN A 460 28.12 0.96 19.97
CA ASN A 460 26.75 0.81 19.45
C ASN A 460 26.55 1.55 18.12
N TYR A 461 27.17 2.72 17.98
CA TYR A 461 27.11 3.55 16.78
C TYR A 461 27.78 2.86 15.58
N ASN A 462 28.98 2.30 15.78
CA ASN A 462 29.67 1.53 14.75
C ASN A 462 28.90 0.27 14.36
N ASP A 463 28.31 -0.43 15.33
CA ASP A 463 27.48 -1.62 15.08
C ASP A 463 26.24 -1.26 14.22
N CYS A 464 25.58 -0.13 14.52
CA CYS A 464 24.47 0.37 13.71
C CYS A 464 24.91 0.73 12.29
N LYS A 465 26.00 1.49 12.12
CA LYS A 465 26.52 1.87 10.79
C LYS A 465 26.91 0.65 9.98
N SER A 466 27.56 -0.35 10.59
CA SER A 466 27.92 -1.61 9.92
C SER A 466 26.67 -2.34 9.40
N ARG A 467 25.62 -2.48 10.23
CA ARG A 467 24.32 -3.04 9.81
C ARG A 467 23.68 -2.25 8.66
N SER A 468 23.72 -0.92 8.73
CA SER A 468 23.18 -0.04 7.67
C SER A 468 23.95 -0.17 6.35
N VAL A 469 25.29 -0.24 6.40
CA VAL A 469 26.14 -0.41 5.21
C VAL A 469 25.90 -1.79 4.58
N LEU A 470 25.81 -2.85 5.38
CA LEU A 470 25.50 -4.19 4.89
C LEU A 470 24.13 -4.22 4.20
N LYS A 471 23.11 -3.62 4.83
CA LYS A 471 21.77 -3.50 4.23
C LYS A 471 21.78 -2.67 2.94
N GLY A 472 22.57 -1.60 2.90
CA GLY A 472 22.77 -0.79 1.70
C GLY A 472 23.43 -1.57 0.56
N LYS A 473 24.45 -2.39 0.85
CA LYS A 473 25.07 -3.29 -0.14
C LYS A 473 24.10 -4.35 -0.66
N ILE A 474 23.28 -4.92 0.21
CA ILE A 474 22.23 -5.88 -0.16
C ILE A 474 21.18 -5.21 -1.04
N ASN A 475 20.71 -4.02 -0.66
CA ASN A 475 19.74 -3.27 -1.46
C ASN A 475 20.33 -2.86 -2.81
N LEU A 476 21.59 -2.44 -2.87
CA LEU A 476 22.28 -2.15 -4.13
C LEU A 476 22.41 -3.41 -4.99
N LEU A 477 22.71 -4.56 -4.41
CA LEU A 477 22.72 -5.84 -5.12
C LEU A 477 21.34 -6.17 -5.69
N PHE A 478 20.26 -6.02 -4.91
CA PHE A 478 18.89 -6.18 -5.40
C PHE A 478 18.55 -5.17 -6.50
N LEU A 479 18.99 -3.92 -6.36
CA LEU A 479 18.73 -2.86 -7.34
C LEU A 479 19.51 -3.10 -8.64
N LEU A 480 20.76 -3.55 -8.56
CA LEU A 480 21.57 -3.98 -9.71
C LEU A 480 20.97 -5.22 -10.39
N MET A 481 20.50 -6.21 -9.62
CA MET A 481 19.79 -7.37 -10.16
C MET A 481 18.47 -6.98 -10.84
N SER A 482 17.72 -6.07 -10.23
CA SER A 482 16.48 -5.52 -10.83
C SER A 482 16.77 -4.68 -12.07
N GLY A 483 17.88 -3.92 -12.06
CA GLY A 483 18.34 -3.13 -13.20
C GLY A 483 18.79 -4.01 -14.36
N PHE A 484 19.44 -5.15 -14.08
CA PHE A 484 19.77 -6.17 -15.08
C PHE A 484 18.51 -6.80 -15.69
N PHE A 485 17.51 -7.07 -14.87
CA PHE A 485 16.20 -7.55 -15.32
C PHE A 485 15.48 -6.52 -16.19
N ILE A 486 15.44 -5.26 -15.76
CA ILE A 486 14.82 -4.16 -16.51
C ILE A 486 15.60 -3.87 -17.80
N SER A 487 16.94 -3.94 -17.80
CA SER A 487 17.72 -3.76 -19.01
C SER A 487 17.56 -4.93 -19.98
N ALA A 488 17.42 -6.17 -19.49
CA ALA A 488 17.10 -7.32 -20.34
C ALA A 488 15.69 -7.20 -20.94
N ILE A 489 14.72 -6.72 -20.15
CA ILE A 489 13.37 -6.42 -20.62
C ILE A 489 13.38 -5.28 -21.63
N LEU A 490 14.06 -4.16 -21.36
CA LEU A 490 14.17 -3.02 -22.29
C LEU A 490 14.95 -3.36 -23.55
N LEU A 491 15.96 -4.24 -23.49
CA LEU A 491 16.66 -4.73 -24.67
C LEU A 491 15.72 -5.63 -25.51
N SER A 492 14.93 -6.49 -24.86
CA SER A 492 13.90 -7.27 -25.53
C SER A 492 12.75 -6.41 -26.09
N PHE A 493 12.43 -5.29 -25.43
CA PHE A 493 11.44 -4.29 -25.87
C PHE A 493 12.00 -3.44 -27.03
N ALA A 494 13.25 -3.00 -26.97
CA ALA A 494 13.90 -2.23 -28.04
C ALA A 494 14.08 -3.07 -29.32
N ILE A 495 14.33 -4.37 -29.19
CA ILE A 495 14.33 -5.31 -30.33
C ILE A 495 12.89 -5.50 -30.88
N PHE A 496 11.85 -5.36 -30.04
CA PHE A 496 10.44 -5.42 -30.45
C PHE A 496 9.88 -4.11 -31.05
N PHE A 497 10.45 -2.94 -30.69
CA PHE A 497 9.98 -1.61 -31.10
C PHE A 497 10.92 -0.88 -32.07
N ALA A 498 12.05 -1.49 -32.47
CA ALA A 498 12.90 -0.97 -33.54
C ALA A 498 12.28 -1.08 -34.95
N PHE A 499 11.05 -1.58 -35.06
CA PHE A 499 10.22 -1.42 -36.24
C PHE A 499 8.91 -0.71 -35.88
N ASP A 500 8.69 0.36 -36.64
CA ASP A 500 7.40 0.90 -37.01
C ASP A 500 6.80 2.00 -36.10
N ASP A 501 7.36 3.19 -36.26
CA ASP A 501 6.64 4.44 -35.99
C ASP A 501 6.56 5.24 -37.30
N LYS A 502 5.57 4.89 -38.14
CA LYS A 502 4.84 5.79 -39.06
C LYS A 502 3.77 5.04 -39.84
N ASN A 503 2.53 5.54 -39.68
CA ASN A 503 1.32 5.28 -40.47
C ASN A 503 0.33 4.28 -39.86
N TYR A 504 -0.50 4.79 -38.95
CA TYR A 504 -1.87 4.30 -38.84
C TYR A 504 -2.61 4.62 -40.16
N LYS A 505 -3.12 3.58 -40.82
CA LYS A 505 -4.22 3.68 -41.77
C LYS A 505 -5.34 2.74 -41.30
N GLU A 506 -6.58 3.18 -41.47
CA GLU A 506 -7.79 2.37 -41.36
C GLU A 506 -7.67 1.04 -42.12
N PRO A 507 -8.37 -0.04 -41.69
CA PRO A 507 -8.15 -1.38 -42.21
C PRO A 507 -8.42 -1.40 -43.73
N PRO A 508 -7.42 -1.69 -44.58
CA PRO A 508 -7.71 -1.90 -45.98
C PRO A 508 -8.55 -3.16 -46.06
N SER A 509 -9.69 -3.12 -46.76
CA SER A 509 -10.28 -4.25 -47.50
C SER A 509 -9.67 -5.61 -47.11
N TYR A 510 -10.12 -6.17 -45.98
CA TYR A 510 -9.33 -7.13 -45.19
C TYR A 510 -9.02 -8.44 -45.92
N TYR A 511 -9.70 -8.67 -47.03
CA TYR A 511 -9.28 -9.56 -48.09
C TYR A 511 -9.43 -8.76 -49.36
N GLY A 512 -8.33 -8.53 -50.08
CA GLY A 512 -8.40 -8.00 -51.44
C GLY A 512 -9.10 -9.03 -52.35
N ASP A 513 -8.46 -9.41 -53.44
CA ASP A 513 -9.04 -10.36 -54.38
C ASP A 513 -9.15 -11.82 -53.87
N ASN A 514 -8.78 -12.15 -52.63
CA ASN A 514 -8.57 -13.51 -52.12
C ASN A 514 -9.86 -14.30 -51.78
N PHE A 515 -9.80 -15.64 -51.84
CA PHE A 515 -10.89 -16.54 -51.42
C PHE A 515 -10.71 -16.97 -49.96
N VAL A 516 -11.77 -16.87 -49.14
CA VAL A 516 -11.80 -17.44 -47.77
C VAL A 516 -12.16 -18.92 -47.86
N LEU A 517 -11.32 -19.79 -47.30
CA LEU A 517 -11.47 -21.24 -47.33
C LEU A 517 -12.02 -21.82 -46.02
N ALA A 518 -11.71 -21.20 -44.88
CA ALA A 518 -12.25 -21.55 -43.57
C ALA A 518 -12.13 -20.39 -42.58
N GLU A 519 -13.00 -20.34 -41.57
CA GLU A 519 -12.99 -19.34 -40.49
C GLU A 519 -13.45 -19.94 -39.15
N HIS A 520 -12.87 -19.46 -38.04
CA HIS A 520 -13.22 -19.88 -36.69
C HIS A 520 -13.03 -18.71 -35.71
N GLU A 521 -14.01 -18.48 -34.83
CA GLU A 521 -13.92 -17.46 -33.78
C GLU A 521 -13.65 -18.09 -32.42
N ILE A 522 -12.55 -17.69 -31.78
CA ILE A 522 -12.10 -18.24 -30.51
C ILE A 522 -11.41 -17.16 -29.67
N ASP A 523 -11.56 -17.22 -28.36
CA ASP A 523 -10.77 -16.43 -27.41
C ASP A 523 -9.44 -17.15 -27.20
N VAL A 524 -8.40 -16.69 -27.90
CA VAL A 524 -7.13 -17.44 -27.98
C VAL A 524 -6.29 -17.30 -26.72
N ASP A 525 -6.41 -16.18 -26.00
CA ASP A 525 -5.59 -15.85 -24.84
C ASP A 525 -6.35 -15.79 -23.51
N GLY A 526 -7.65 -16.09 -23.52
CA GLY A 526 -8.49 -16.19 -22.34
C GLY A 526 -8.86 -14.83 -21.74
N ASP A 527 -8.76 -13.75 -22.53
CA ASP A 527 -9.03 -12.38 -22.07
C ASP A 527 -10.53 -11.99 -22.14
N GLY A 528 -11.37 -12.90 -22.64
CA GLY A 528 -12.80 -12.73 -22.82
C GLY A 528 -13.19 -12.09 -24.15
N THR A 529 -12.22 -11.73 -25.00
CA THR A 529 -12.44 -11.23 -26.36
C THR A 529 -12.19 -12.34 -27.37
N LYS A 530 -13.00 -12.40 -28.44
CA LYS A 530 -12.83 -13.40 -29.49
C LYS A 530 -11.98 -12.85 -30.63
N GLU A 531 -10.96 -13.60 -31.01
CA GLU A 531 -10.23 -13.44 -32.26
C GLU A 531 -10.84 -14.27 -33.39
N LYS A 532 -10.47 -13.92 -34.63
CA LYS A 532 -10.84 -14.70 -35.81
C LYS A 532 -9.62 -15.38 -36.41
N LEU A 533 -9.63 -16.70 -36.48
CA LEU A 533 -8.71 -17.48 -37.28
C LEU A 533 -9.30 -17.66 -38.67
N VAL A 534 -8.52 -17.42 -39.73
CA VAL A 534 -9.00 -17.46 -41.11
C VAL A 534 -7.96 -18.10 -42.03
N VAL A 535 -8.42 -19.00 -42.90
CA VAL A 535 -7.63 -19.59 -43.98
C VAL A 535 -8.03 -18.94 -45.30
N ILE A 536 -7.08 -18.37 -46.02
CA ILE A 536 -7.33 -17.69 -47.31
C ILE A 536 -6.44 -18.22 -48.43
N ARG A 537 -6.88 -18.04 -49.67
CA ARG A 537 -6.14 -18.36 -50.89
C ARG A 537 -6.05 -17.17 -51.85
N ASP A 538 -4.85 -16.93 -52.37
CA ASP A 538 -4.58 -15.84 -53.31
C ASP A 538 -5.26 -16.07 -54.69
N LYS A 539 -5.85 -15.03 -55.32
CA LYS A 539 -6.65 -15.13 -56.57
C LYS A 539 -5.84 -15.17 -57.88
N LEU A 540 -4.56 -14.78 -57.88
CA LEU A 540 -3.80 -14.47 -59.11
C LEU A 540 -2.95 -15.63 -59.66
N ASN A 541 -3.35 -16.10 -60.86
CA ASN A 541 -2.60 -16.76 -61.96
C ASN A 541 -1.18 -17.32 -61.71
N SER A 542 -1.02 -18.26 -60.78
CA SER A 542 -0.03 -19.32 -60.93
C SER A 542 -0.69 -20.65 -60.64
N THR A 543 -0.23 -21.71 -61.28
CA THR A 543 -0.79 -23.07 -61.25
C THR A 543 -0.78 -23.72 -59.86
N PHE A 544 -0.23 -23.04 -58.84
CA PHE A 544 -0.09 -23.45 -57.45
C PHE A 544 -0.38 -22.24 -56.52
N GLY A 545 -1.66 -21.87 -56.38
CA GLY A 545 -2.05 -20.73 -55.53
C GLY A 545 -1.63 -20.90 -54.07
N MET A 546 -1.14 -19.83 -53.44
CA MET A 546 -0.70 -19.81 -52.03
C MET A 546 -1.90 -19.83 -51.08
N THR A 547 -1.85 -20.71 -50.08
CA THR A 547 -2.80 -20.73 -48.97
C THR A 547 -2.14 -20.17 -47.72
N ARG A 548 -2.83 -19.27 -47.00
CA ARG A 548 -2.33 -18.60 -45.79
C ARG A 548 -3.30 -18.81 -44.64
N ASN A 549 -2.77 -19.09 -43.45
CA ASN A 549 -3.54 -19.04 -42.21
C ASN A 549 -3.24 -17.75 -41.48
N ILE A 550 -4.27 -17.11 -40.96
CA ILE A 550 -4.19 -15.77 -40.43
C ILE A 550 -4.97 -15.70 -39.13
N LEU A 551 -4.35 -15.14 -38.10
CA LEU A 551 -5.01 -14.67 -36.88
C LEU A 551 -5.36 -13.20 -37.02
N VAL A 552 -6.61 -12.88 -36.78
CA VAL A 552 -7.19 -11.55 -36.77
C VAL A 552 -7.53 -11.19 -35.33
N ARG A 553 -6.78 -10.24 -34.78
CA ARG A 553 -6.99 -9.76 -33.41
C ARG A 553 -8.25 -8.91 -33.29
N SER A 554 -8.84 -8.86 -32.10
CA SER A 554 -10.01 -8.03 -31.79
C SER A 554 -9.80 -6.53 -32.09
N ASN A 555 -8.54 -6.06 -32.04
CA ASN A 555 -8.14 -4.70 -32.43
C ASN A 555 -7.87 -4.51 -33.93
N GLY A 556 -8.18 -5.50 -34.77
CA GLY A 556 -8.02 -5.46 -36.23
C GLY A 556 -6.60 -5.77 -36.74
N ARG A 557 -5.65 -6.15 -35.88
CA ARG A 557 -4.29 -6.54 -36.32
C ARG A 557 -4.27 -7.94 -36.92
N LEU A 558 -3.54 -8.07 -38.03
CA LEU A 558 -3.32 -9.32 -38.76
C LEU A 558 -2.01 -10.00 -38.36
N ARG A 559 -2.03 -11.33 -38.26
CA ARG A 559 -0.83 -12.15 -38.12
C ARG A 559 -0.93 -13.40 -38.99
N GLU A 560 -0.02 -13.57 -39.95
CA GLU A 560 0.08 -14.81 -40.73
C GLU A 560 0.74 -15.90 -39.86
N LEU A 561 0.04 -17.01 -39.64
CA LEU A 561 0.48 -18.15 -38.82
C LEU A 561 1.27 -19.17 -39.65
N SER A 562 0.88 -19.36 -40.91
CA SER A 562 1.63 -20.16 -41.88
C SER A 562 1.23 -19.83 -43.32
N LYS A 563 2.08 -20.24 -44.26
CA LYS A 563 1.91 -20.04 -45.70
C LYS A 563 2.40 -21.27 -46.45
N GLU A 564 1.55 -21.83 -47.30
CA GLU A 564 1.83 -23.07 -48.01
C GLU A 564 1.41 -23.05 -49.49
N GLU A 565 2.21 -23.70 -50.33
CA GLU A 565 1.95 -23.92 -51.76
C GLU A 565 1.03 -25.13 -51.98
N GLY A 566 -0.05 -25.25 -51.22
CA GLY A 566 -0.91 -26.45 -51.21
C GLY A 566 -2.41 -26.15 -51.19
N ASN A 567 -3.20 -27.16 -51.52
CA ASN A 567 -4.64 -27.19 -51.29
C ASN A 567 -4.93 -27.41 -49.81
N PHE A 568 -5.62 -26.46 -49.19
CA PHE A 568 -6.25 -26.66 -47.90
C PHE A 568 -7.19 -27.87 -47.98
N LEU A 569 -6.97 -28.87 -47.13
CA LEU A 569 -7.85 -30.05 -47.05
C LEU A 569 -8.83 -29.86 -45.91
N TRP A 570 -8.33 -29.59 -44.71
CA TRP A 570 -9.13 -29.32 -43.52
C TRP A 570 -8.28 -28.70 -42.41
N TRP A 571 -8.97 -28.23 -41.37
CA TRP A 571 -8.38 -27.83 -40.10
C TRP A 571 -9.26 -28.25 -38.92
N LYS A 572 -8.69 -28.27 -37.73
CA LYS A 572 -9.40 -28.46 -36.45
C LYS A 572 -8.80 -27.48 -35.44
N VAL A 573 -9.66 -26.85 -34.63
CA VAL A 573 -9.27 -25.94 -33.54
C VAL A 573 -9.86 -26.49 -32.25
N GLY A 574 -9.08 -26.52 -31.18
CA GLY A 574 -9.49 -27.05 -29.88
C GLY A 574 -8.34 -27.08 -28.89
N ASP A 575 -8.51 -27.74 -27.75
CA ASP A 575 -7.42 -28.07 -26.82
C ASP A 575 -7.19 -29.58 -26.93
N PHE A 576 -6.16 -30.00 -27.67
CA PHE A 576 -5.94 -31.42 -27.97
C PHE A 576 -5.10 -32.15 -26.92
N ASN A 577 -4.60 -31.42 -25.92
CA ASN A 577 -3.75 -31.96 -24.86
C ASN A 577 -4.25 -31.64 -23.44
N ASP A 578 -5.46 -31.08 -23.32
CA ASP A 578 -6.17 -30.72 -22.09
C ASP A 578 -5.34 -29.82 -21.16
N ASN A 579 -4.52 -28.92 -21.74
CA ASN A 579 -3.65 -28.02 -20.99
C ASN A 579 -4.22 -26.60 -20.80
N GLY A 580 -5.43 -26.37 -21.30
CA GLY A 580 -6.15 -25.10 -21.24
C GLY A 580 -5.76 -24.09 -22.31
N LYS A 581 -4.93 -24.46 -23.31
CA LYS A 581 -4.52 -23.58 -24.40
C LYS A 581 -5.16 -24.01 -25.72
N VAL A 582 -5.22 -23.05 -26.65
CA VAL A 582 -5.75 -23.29 -27.99
C VAL A 582 -4.68 -23.90 -28.88
N ASP A 583 -5.05 -25.00 -29.54
CA ASP A 583 -4.33 -25.70 -30.59
C ASP A 583 -5.02 -25.54 -31.95
N ILE A 584 -4.21 -25.54 -33.01
CA ILE A 584 -4.66 -25.54 -34.40
C ILE A 584 -3.96 -26.67 -35.16
N ALA A 585 -4.75 -27.62 -35.65
CA ALA A 585 -4.32 -28.68 -36.55
C ALA A 585 -4.73 -28.34 -37.99
N ILE A 586 -3.81 -28.39 -38.94
CA ILE A 586 -4.04 -27.95 -40.32
C ILE A 586 -3.40 -28.92 -41.30
N HIS A 587 -4.15 -29.32 -42.33
CA HIS A 587 -3.69 -30.27 -43.33
C HIS A 587 -3.78 -29.71 -44.75
N TYR A 588 -2.66 -29.82 -45.48
CA TYR A 588 -2.52 -29.40 -46.87
C TYR A 588 -2.20 -30.59 -47.78
N GLY A 589 -2.74 -30.59 -48.99
CA GLY A 589 -2.39 -31.53 -50.05
C GLY A 589 -1.87 -30.82 -51.30
N TYR A 590 -0.83 -31.36 -51.94
CA TYR A 590 -0.24 -30.82 -53.16
C TYR A 590 -0.77 -31.58 -54.39
N THR A 591 -1.30 -30.85 -55.38
CA THR A 591 -1.72 -31.44 -56.67
C THR A 591 -0.53 -31.55 -57.60
N GLY A 592 0.17 -32.69 -57.59
CA GLY A 592 1.30 -33.00 -58.47
C GLY A 592 1.52 -34.50 -58.59
N SER A 593 2.42 -34.96 -59.48
CA SER A 593 2.65 -36.38 -59.76
C SER A 593 3.07 -37.21 -58.53
N GLY A 594 3.57 -36.55 -57.48
CA GLY A 594 3.99 -37.15 -56.21
C GLY A 594 2.97 -37.10 -55.06
N GLU A 595 1.82 -36.43 -55.20
CA GLU A 595 0.74 -36.39 -54.17
C GLU A 595 1.23 -36.15 -52.73
N PHE A 596 2.15 -35.21 -52.52
CA PHE A 596 2.59 -34.88 -51.17
C PHE A 596 1.47 -34.20 -50.38
N GLY A 597 1.52 -34.30 -49.07
CA GLY A 597 0.74 -33.44 -48.19
C GLY A 597 1.49 -33.14 -46.90
N LYS A 598 1.10 -32.03 -46.27
CA LYS A 598 1.81 -31.42 -45.16
C LYS A 598 0.85 -31.11 -44.02
N PHE A 599 1.20 -31.58 -42.84
CA PHE A 599 0.42 -31.44 -41.63
C PHE A 599 1.14 -30.56 -40.61
N TYR A 600 0.39 -29.67 -39.99
CA TYR A 600 0.80 -28.78 -38.91
C TYR A 600 -0.04 -29.01 -37.68
N LEU A 601 0.60 -29.04 -36.51
CA LEU A 601 -0.03 -28.78 -35.23
C LEU A 601 0.68 -27.61 -34.56
N GLN A 602 -0.08 -26.59 -34.18
CA GLN A 602 0.40 -25.38 -33.54
C GLN A 602 -0.34 -25.16 -32.22
N GLU A 603 0.37 -24.72 -31.18
CA GLU A 603 -0.19 -24.44 -29.85
C GLU A 603 0.04 -22.96 -29.50
N TRP A 604 -0.95 -22.34 -28.85
CA TRP A 604 -0.85 -20.99 -28.32
C TRP A 604 0.07 -20.91 -27.10
N ASN A 605 1.14 -20.11 -27.17
CA ASN A 605 2.10 -20.00 -26.07
C ASN A 605 1.88 -18.79 -25.13
N GLY A 606 0.74 -18.10 -25.26
CA GLY A 606 0.45 -16.85 -24.54
C GLY A 606 0.79 -15.58 -25.34
N LYS A 607 1.52 -15.69 -26.46
CA LYS A 607 1.91 -14.56 -27.32
C LYS A 607 1.77 -14.81 -28.81
N ASP A 608 2.06 -16.02 -29.28
CA ASP A 608 1.89 -16.43 -30.68
C ASP A 608 1.58 -17.94 -30.75
N PHE A 609 1.16 -18.42 -31.92
CA PHE A 609 1.10 -19.85 -32.19
C PHE A 609 2.50 -20.39 -32.50
N THR A 610 2.88 -21.46 -31.83
CA THR A 610 4.14 -22.17 -32.08
C THR A 610 3.87 -23.56 -32.63
N THR A 611 4.53 -23.92 -33.73
CA THR A 611 4.45 -25.27 -34.31
C THR A 611 5.06 -26.29 -33.34
N VAL A 612 4.22 -27.17 -32.81
CA VAL A 612 4.61 -28.28 -31.92
C VAL A 612 4.83 -29.57 -32.68
N PHE A 613 4.24 -29.71 -33.87
CA PHE A 613 4.47 -30.83 -34.78
C PHE A 613 4.31 -30.41 -36.24
N ILE A 614 5.18 -30.92 -37.09
CA ILE A 614 5.14 -30.73 -38.54
C ILE A 614 5.58 -32.02 -39.22
N ARG A 615 4.86 -32.41 -40.27
CA ARG A 615 5.22 -33.59 -41.07
C ARG A 615 4.75 -33.45 -42.51
N GLU A 616 5.55 -33.96 -43.44
CA GLU A 616 5.28 -33.94 -44.87
C GLU A 616 5.65 -35.28 -45.50
N ASP A 617 4.69 -35.94 -46.14
CA ASP A 617 4.89 -37.24 -46.80
C ASP A 617 3.99 -37.41 -48.02
N VAL A 618 4.21 -38.47 -48.79
CA VAL A 618 3.39 -38.83 -49.97
C VAL A 618 2.07 -39.48 -49.53
N ASP A 619 0.96 -39.06 -50.14
CA ASP A 619 -0.41 -39.57 -49.94
C ASP A 619 -0.76 -39.70 -48.45
N ASN A 620 -0.46 -38.65 -47.69
CA ASN A 620 -0.64 -38.64 -46.25
C ASN A 620 -2.09 -38.33 -45.84
N LYS A 621 -2.52 -38.92 -44.73
CA LYS A 621 -3.83 -38.69 -44.10
C LYS A 621 -3.64 -38.61 -42.60
N VAL A 622 -4.35 -37.69 -41.97
CA VAL A 622 -4.26 -37.46 -40.53
C VAL A 622 -5.65 -37.57 -39.92
N ASN A 623 -5.79 -38.40 -38.89
CA ASN A 623 -7.03 -38.55 -38.13
C ASN A 623 -6.72 -38.41 -36.64
N PHE A 624 -7.68 -37.86 -35.90
CA PHE A 624 -7.65 -37.79 -34.44
C PHE A 624 -8.59 -38.85 -33.89
N VAL A 625 -8.07 -39.76 -33.06
CA VAL A 625 -8.84 -40.85 -32.47
C VAL A 625 -8.31 -41.11 -31.07
N ASP A 626 -9.19 -41.09 -30.08
CA ASP A 626 -8.88 -41.58 -28.72
C ASP A 626 -8.82 -43.12 -28.74
N LEU A 627 -7.61 -43.66 -28.92
CA LEU A 627 -7.34 -45.09 -29.06
C LEU A 627 -7.24 -45.80 -27.71
N ASN A 628 -6.86 -45.08 -26.66
CA ASN A 628 -6.63 -45.64 -25.34
C ASN A 628 -7.81 -45.40 -24.36
N HIS A 629 -8.82 -44.64 -24.80
CA HIS A 629 -10.01 -44.24 -24.04
C HIS A 629 -9.69 -43.38 -22.79
N ASP A 630 -8.63 -42.57 -22.85
CA ASP A 630 -8.25 -41.64 -21.79
C ASP A 630 -8.88 -40.24 -21.93
N GLY A 631 -9.62 -40.00 -23.02
CA GLY A 631 -10.27 -38.72 -23.32
C GLY A 631 -9.42 -37.76 -24.14
N MET A 632 -8.14 -38.07 -24.42
CA MET A 632 -7.28 -37.33 -25.35
C MET A 632 -7.16 -38.09 -26.68
N GLU A 633 -7.31 -37.39 -27.80
CA GLU A 633 -7.19 -38.02 -29.12
C GLU A 633 -5.72 -38.18 -29.55
N GLU A 634 -5.29 -39.39 -29.89
CA GLU A 634 -4.02 -39.60 -30.59
C GLU A 634 -4.12 -39.24 -32.08
N ILE A 635 -2.97 -38.84 -32.64
CA ILE A 635 -2.86 -38.56 -34.07
C ILE A 635 -2.41 -39.81 -34.81
N ILE A 636 -3.31 -40.36 -35.63
CA ILE A 636 -3.02 -41.43 -36.57
C ILE A 636 -2.59 -40.79 -37.90
N TYR A 637 -1.30 -40.85 -38.21
CA TYR A 637 -0.71 -40.32 -39.43
C TYR A 637 -0.41 -41.44 -40.42
N THR A 638 -1.25 -41.60 -41.44
CA THR A 638 -1.04 -42.55 -42.54
C THR A 638 -0.27 -41.89 -43.66
N TYR A 639 0.67 -42.59 -44.30
CA TYR A 639 1.52 -42.05 -45.37
C TYR A 639 2.15 -43.15 -46.23
N ARG A 640 2.73 -42.78 -47.38
CA ARG A 640 3.54 -43.67 -48.22
C ARG A 640 4.98 -43.18 -48.33
N LEU A 641 5.93 -44.11 -48.44
CA LEU A 641 7.33 -43.78 -48.73
C LEU A 641 7.54 -43.29 -50.17
N SER A 642 6.67 -43.73 -51.08
CA SER A 642 6.53 -43.20 -52.43
C SER A 642 5.19 -43.62 -53.00
N LYS A 643 4.75 -42.97 -54.08
CA LYS A 643 3.43 -43.19 -54.70
C LYS A 643 3.06 -44.67 -54.94
N TRP A 644 4.06 -45.54 -55.16
CA TRP A 644 3.88 -46.94 -55.51
C TRP A 644 4.16 -47.93 -54.37
N LYS A 645 4.35 -47.44 -53.14
CA LYS A 645 4.57 -48.28 -51.95
C LYS A 645 3.30 -48.41 -51.11
N PRO A 646 3.16 -49.49 -50.31
CA PRO A 646 2.01 -49.64 -49.41
C PRO A 646 1.93 -48.52 -48.38
N ASP A 647 0.72 -48.28 -47.88
CA ASP A 647 0.46 -47.36 -46.78
C ASP A 647 1.22 -47.81 -45.52
N ARG A 648 1.80 -46.83 -44.83
CA ARG A 648 2.33 -46.93 -43.48
C ARG A 648 1.49 -46.03 -42.59
N TYR A 649 1.51 -46.30 -41.30
CA TYR A 649 0.93 -45.40 -40.32
C TYR A 649 1.86 -45.29 -39.13
N ASP A 650 1.91 -44.10 -38.57
CA ASP A 650 2.56 -43.79 -37.30
C ASP A 650 1.50 -43.20 -36.37
N ILE A 651 1.52 -43.61 -35.12
CA ILE A 651 0.62 -43.10 -34.08
C ILE A 651 1.41 -42.15 -33.19
N TYR A 652 0.94 -40.93 -33.03
CA TYR A 652 1.54 -39.92 -32.17
C TYR A 652 0.64 -39.62 -30.98
N GLN A 653 1.23 -39.60 -29.80
CA GLN A 653 0.57 -39.23 -28.55
C GLN A 653 1.22 -37.99 -27.94
N TRP A 654 0.45 -37.23 -27.17
CA TRP A 654 0.99 -36.07 -26.47
C TRP A 654 1.87 -36.51 -25.30
N ASN A 655 3.03 -35.87 -25.13
CA ASN A 655 3.87 -36.05 -23.95
C ASN A 655 3.82 -34.80 -23.07
N ALA A 656 3.22 -34.93 -21.89
CA ALA A 656 3.05 -33.83 -20.94
C ALA A 656 4.39 -33.23 -20.46
N PHE A 657 5.47 -34.03 -20.39
CA PHE A 657 6.78 -33.55 -19.93
C PHE A 657 7.51 -32.72 -20.98
N SER A 658 7.41 -33.07 -22.26
CA SER A 658 8.10 -32.36 -23.34
C SER A 658 7.23 -31.33 -24.06
N SER A 659 5.91 -31.32 -23.79
CA SER A 659 4.92 -30.50 -24.50
C SER A 659 5.02 -30.66 -26.02
N LYS A 660 5.20 -31.91 -26.47
CA LYS A 660 5.33 -32.27 -27.88
C LYS A 660 4.66 -33.62 -28.14
N LEU A 661 4.27 -33.82 -29.39
CA LEU A 661 3.90 -35.15 -29.89
C LEU A 661 5.13 -36.06 -29.96
N ILE A 662 4.99 -37.26 -29.42
CA ILE A 662 6.00 -38.32 -29.52
C ILE A 662 5.44 -39.49 -30.31
N LEU A 663 6.29 -40.14 -31.09
CA LEU A 663 5.93 -41.38 -31.79
C LEU A 663 5.66 -42.47 -30.75
N TYR A 664 4.44 -42.98 -30.75
CA TYR A 664 4.00 -44.07 -29.88
C TYR A 664 4.19 -45.43 -30.54
N LYS A 665 3.77 -45.57 -31.80
CA LYS A 665 3.81 -46.84 -32.54
C LYS A 665 3.96 -46.65 -34.04
#